data_AF-A0A6S7FFJ1-F1
#
_entry.id   AF-A0A6S7FFJ1-F1
#
_cell.length_a   1.000
_cell.length_b   1.000
_cell.length_c   1.000
_cell.angle_alpha   90.00
_cell.angle_beta   90.00
_cell.angle_gamma   90.00
#
_symmetry.space_group_name_H-M   'P 1'
#
loop_
_entity.id
_entity.type
_entity.pdbx_description
1 polymer ?
#
loop_
_entity_poly.entity_id
_entity_poly.type
_entity_poly.pdbx_seq_one_letter_code
_entity_poly.pdbx_strand_id
1 'polypeptide(L)'
;MRKEMLTQIHRSHIGIEGCLRRAREVLYWPLMNAEVKDLISKCPTCQAYQPAQCREELKPYPIPFRPWETVSMDLFELGKQHFILLVDHWSGFFEVQELTRTTADKVIVACKVQFARHGIPDTAITDNGPQFSATEFSAFARDWQFKHLTSSPRYPQSNGRAENAVKTCKMLMTKAKAAGQDPLLAFLDWRNTPTEGMGSSPAQRLMGRRTRTLLPTHKNLLKQPINEGTRDKLAARKSRQICHYNKTHHSLKPLKKGQAIRMKLPNATKWTLGTCTRVLDNRSYEVEVSGRKYRRNRRQLQALQERPPTPPAGMDPEIGPEQSSREPENSSIVNEPNLEHVPLLDVDPCGSSPCENGGVCKPKGRDYVCDCRKATNDMSVTGFQGPNCANKGFWTTTSKLTPPNHIVGDLYGNLGARFVDLNGDGRMDFVYNCWIKTKNEKGAYLNLPGKGFCSAPQFTPPYHIAAANHGDLGARFVDLNGDGKADMVYHRIYKQTTQKGAYLNTGNGWRWAPQYTPPFHIATFDGKEDLGARFVELNGDGKIDFVYHRWLSGKKQQKGAYLNTGNGWASAPDFIPPFHIAAPGHGDLGARFTDLNGDGKADLIYNRWINLFSQQKGAYLNNGKKWVWARQYIPPHQTAVDGIADTGLRLVDFNGDGKIDIVYYRWLNALVQQKGAYLNNGNGWTNMPSYTPPFHIAADKYGDLGARFADVNGDGLIDFVYHRWISSKRQQKGAYINSGCGWRSEPRYIPLFHIAADGFKDLGARFVELNGDGATDFAYNRLVFNKSTQKGAYLACGDTNPAFCLIYSKYCSLWKVAHNMCRRTCNTCQL
;
A
#
# COMPACT_ATOMS: atom_id res chain seq x y z
N MET A 1 -97.77 -32.34 7.85
CA MET A 1 -96.93 -33.44 7.31
C MET A 1 -95.49 -33.04 6.95
N ARG A 2 -95.19 -32.24 5.90
CA ARG A 2 -93.77 -31.96 5.49
C ARG A 2 -92.89 -31.39 6.61
N LYS A 3 -93.38 -30.39 7.33
CA LYS A 3 -92.68 -29.75 8.45
C LYS A 3 -92.39 -30.72 9.60
N GLU A 4 -93.34 -31.60 9.92
CA GLU A 4 -93.19 -32.62 10.97
C GLU A 4 -92.17 -33.68 10.58
N MET A 5 -92.20 -34.14 9.31
CA MET A 5 -91.24 -35.11 8.80
C MET A 5 -89.82 -34.55 8.78
N LEU A 6 -89.64 -33.27 8.44
CA LEU A 6 -88.34 -32.59 8.52
C LEU A 6 -87.78 -32.59 9.97
N THR A 7 -88.63 -32.34 10.97
CA THR A 7 -88.23 -32.45 12.39
C THR A 7 -87.85 -33.88 12.77
N GLN A 8 -88.59 -34.89 12.28
CA GLN A 8 -88.27 -36.30 12.55
C GLN A 8 -86.97 -36.75 11.89
N ILE A 9 -86.72 -36.32 10.65
CA ILE A 9 -85.47 -36.57 9.92
C ILE A 9 -84.27 -36.02 10.71
N HIS A 10 -84.39 -34.80 11.24
CA HIS A 10 -83.30 -34.13 11.96
C HIS A 10 -83.13 -34.54 13.44
N ARG A 11 -84.07 -35.31 14.02
CA ARG A 11 -84.13 -35.64 15.46
C ARG A 11 -82.81 -36.15 16.08
N SER A 12 -81.97 -36.84 15.32
CA SER A 12 -80.70 -37.42 15.80
C SER A 12 -79.45 -36.56 15.54
N HIS A 13 -79.58 -35.37 14.93
CA HIS A 13 -78.47 -34.46 14.60
C HIS A 13 -77.27 -35.10 13.85
N ILE A 14 -77.51 -36.20 13.13
CA ILE A 14 -76.47 -37.08 12.52
C ILE A 14 -75.75 -36.48 11.29
N GLY A 15 -75.80 -35.16 11.12
CA GLY A 15 -75.24 -34.43 9.99
C GLY A 15 -76.13 -34.47 8.73
N ILE A 16 -75.80 -33.59 7.77
CA ILE A 16 -76.61 -33.33 6.57
C ILE A 16 -76.80 -34.60 5.73
N GLU A 17 -75.71 -35.27 5.35
CA GLU A 17 -75.79 -36.45 4.48
C GLU A 17 -76.41 -37.67 5.18
N GLY A 18 -76.27 -37.77 6.50
CA GLY A 18 -76.96 -38.79 7.30
C GLY A 18 -78.48 -38.59 7.32
N CYS A 19 -78.93 -37.34 7.50
CA CYS A 19 -80.35 -36.98 7.45
C CYS A 19 -80.95 -37.19 6.05
N LEU A 20 -80.21 -36.85 4.99
CA LEU A 20 -80.66 -37.03 3.60
C LEU A 20 -80.78 -38.50 3.20
N ARG A 21 -79.83 -39.36 3.61
CA ARG A 21 -79.95 -40.82 3.35
C ARG A 21 -81.19 -41.40 4.00
N ARG A 22 -81.44 -41.07 5.27
CA ARG A 22 -82.61 -41.56 6.02
C ARG A 22 -83.94 -41.05 5.45
N ALA A 23 -83.97 -39.82 4.94
CA ALA A 23 -85.16 -39.27 4.30
C ALA A 23 -85.49 -39.97 2.97
N ARG A 24 -84.48 -40.24 2.14
CA ARG A 24 -84.64 -40.81 0.79
C ARG A 24 -85.18 -42.26 0.77
N GLU A 25 -85.05 -42.99 1.86
CA GLU A 25 -85.54 -44.37 1.95
C GLU A 25 -87.08 -44.45 2.05
N VAL A 26 -87.73 -43.41 2.57
CA VAL A 26 -89.15 -43.50 2.99
C VAL A 26 -90.00 -42.33 2.49
N LEU A 27 -89.38 -41.23 2.07
CA LEU A 27 -90.06 -39.98 1.76
C LEU A 27 -89.51 -39.34 0.47
N TYR A 28 -90.38 -38.66 -0.28
CA TYR A 28 -89.99 -37.85 -1.43
C TYR A 28 -90.91 -36.65 -1.63
N TRP A 29 -90.32 -35.47 -1.87
CA TRP A 29 -91.00 -34.31 -2.43
C TRP A 29 -90.01 -33.37 -3.14
N PRO A 30 -90.48 -32.52 -4.07
CA PRO A 30 -89.62 -31.52 -4.73
C PRO A 30 -88.94 -30.62 -3.70
N LEU A 31 -87.63 -30.39 -3.88
CA LEU A 31 -86.78 -29.58 -2.98
C LEU A 31 -86.52 -30.16 -1.57
N MET A 32 -86.88 -31.42 -1.29
CA MET A 32 -86.61 -32.08 -0.01
C MET A 32 -85.14 -31.97 0.44
N ASN A 33 -84.18 -32.15 -0.49
CA ASN A 33 -82.76 -32.05 -0.17
C ASN A 33 -82.37 -30.63 0.30
N ALA A 34 -82.93 -29.60 -0.33
CA ALA A 34 -82.64 -28.20 0.01
C ALA A 34 -83.29 -27.83 1.35
N GLU A 35 -84.52 -28.28 1.59
CA GLU A 35 -85.23 -28.03 2.86
C GLU A 35 -84.56 -28.73 4.05
N VAL A 36 -84.08 -29.97 3.89
CA VAL A 36 -83.32 -30.67 4.93
C VAL A 36 -81.98 -29.97 5.20
N LYS A 37 -81.27 -29.53 4.16
CA LYS A 37 -80.02 -28.77 4.31
C LYS A 37 -80.25 -27.43 5.03
N ASP A 38 -81.32 -26.72 4.71
CA ASP A 38 -81.67 -25.44 5.31
C ASP A 38 -82.10 -25.58 6.79
N LEU A 39 -82.86 -26.63 7.13
CA LEU A 39 -83.22 -26.90 8.52
C LEU A 39 -81.97 -27.18 9.38
N ILE A 40 -81.03 -27.97 8.85
CA ILE A 40 -79.82 -28.37 9.58
C ILE A 40 -78.85 -27.19 9.71
N SER A 41 -78.69 -26.38 8.66
CA SER A 41 -77.80 -25.21 8.70
C SER A 41 -78.27 -24.15 9.71
N LYS A 42 -79.58 -24.06 9.96
CA LYS A 42 -80.21 -23.14 10.93
C LYS A 42 -80.43 -23.74 12.31
N CYS A 43 -80.06 -25.00 12.54
CA CYS A 43 -80.24 -25.66 13.83
C CYS A 43 -79.22 -25.12 14.87
N PRO A 44 -79.66 -24.50 15.98
CA PRO A 44 -78.76 -23.93 16.98
C PRO A 44 -77.81 -24.96 17.58
N THR A 45 -78.29 -26.17 17.84
CA THR A 45 -77.49 -27.28 18.38
C THR A 45 -76.40 -27.70 17.40
N CYS A 46 -76.72 -27.86 16.12
CA CYS A 46 -75.71 -28.23 15.12
C CYS A 46 -74.68 -27.12 14.86
N GLN A 47 -75.08 -25.85 14.99
CA GLN A 47 -74.15 -24.73 14.89
C GLN A 47 -73.19 -24.66 16.09
N ALA A 48 -73.67 -24.95 17.30
CA ALA A 48 -72.85 -24.89 18.52
C ALA A 48 -71.74 -25.95 18.57
N TYR A 49 -71.94 -27.11 17.93
CA TYR A 49 -70.99 -28.23 17.92
C TYR A 49 -70.25 -28.41 16.58
N GLN A 50 -70.14 -27.37 15.75
CA GLN A 50 -69.33 -27.45 14.54
C GLN A 50 -67.83 -27.62 14.86
N PRO A 51 -67.07 -28.35 14.03
CA PRO A 51 -65.62 -28.40 14.12
C PRO A 51 -64.99 -27.00 14.09
N ALA A 52 -63.90 -26.80 14.82
CA ALA A 52 -63.15 -25.54 14.81
C ALA A 52 -62.72 -25.16 13.38
N GLN A 53 -62.60 -23.86 13.10
CA GLN A 53 -62.15 -23.37 11.79
C GLN A 53 -60.79 -23.93 11.38
N CYS A 54 -60.58 -24.08 10.07
CA CYS A 54 -59.31 -24.51 9.49
C CYS A 54 -58.18 -23.55 9.94
N ARG A 55 -57.00 -24.10 10.21
CA ARG A 55 -55.83 -23.29 10.57
C ARG A 55 -55.48 -22.37 9.41
N GLU A 56 -55.24 -21.09 9.70
CA GLU A 56 -54.81 -20.12 8.70
C GLU A 56 -53.46 -20.50 8.06
N GLU A 57 -53.22 -19.99 6.86
CA GLU A 57 -51.94 -20.13 6.15
C GLU A 57 -50.78 -19.51 6.95
N LEU A 58 -49.64 -20.19 6.96
CA LEU A 58 -48.43 -19.70 7.60
C LEU A 58 -47.93 -18.44 6.90
N LYS A 59 -48.05 -17.27 7.54
CA LYS A 59 -47.43 -16.03 7.06
C LYS A 59 -45.99 -15.94 7.57
N PRO A 60 -44.95 -16.10 6.72
CA PRO A 60 -43.57 -15.95 7.15
C PRO A 60 -43.26 -14.49 7.49
N TYR A 61 -42.54 -14.25 8.59
CA TYR A 61 -41.98 -12.93 8.87
C TYR A 61 -40.92 -12.58 7.82
N PRO A 62 -40.81 -11.31 7.40
CA PRO A 62 -39.74 -10.88 6.50
C PRO A 62 -38.38 -11.12 7.17
N ILE A 63 -37.45 -11.70 6.40
CA ILE A 63 -36.08 -11.92 6.86
C ILE A 63 -35.37 -10.55 6.90
N PRO A 64 -34.75 -10.14 8.02
CA PRO A 64 -34.05 -8.86 8.09
C PRO A 64 -32.87 -8.76 7.11
N PHE A 65 -32.51 -7.54 6.72
CA PHE A 65 -31.46 -7.30 5.71
C PHE A 65 -30.05 -7.19 6.32
N ARG A 66 -29.94 -6.84 7.61
CA ARG A 66 -28.65 -6.75 8.32
C ARG A 66 -28.67 -7.47 9.68
N PRO A 67 -27.51 -7.98 10.15
CA PRO A 67 -27.45 -8.64 11.45
C PRO A 67 -27.90 -7.68 12.55
N TRP A 68 -28.58 -8.23 13.56
CA TRP A 68 -29.03 -7.48 14.75
C TRP A 68 -30.08 -6.40 14.48
N GLU A 69 -30.75 -6.42 13.33
CA GLU A 69 -31.85 -5.51 13.01
C GLU A 69 -33.13 -5.85 13.79
N THR A 70 -33.48 -7.14 13.83
CA THR A 70 -34.63 -7.64 14.58
C THR A 70 -34.19 -8.74 15.54
N VAL A 71 -34.54 -8.58 16.81
CA VAL A 71 -34.20 -9.53 17.88
C VAL A 71 -35.47 -9.99 18.57
N SER A 72 -35.61 -11.30 18.77
CA SER A 72 -36.65 -11.84 19.65
C SER A 72 -36.09 -12.13 21.03
N MET A 73 -36.89 -11.88 22.07
CA MET A 73 -36.53 -12.13 23.46
C MET A 73 -37.51 -13.11 24.09
N ASP A 74 -36.99 -13.96 24.97
CA ASP A 74 -37.81 -14.88 25.76
C ASP A 74 -37.17 -15.17 27.11
N LEU A 75 -37.99 -15.48 28.11
CA LEU A 75 -37.59 -15.82 29.46
C LEU A 75 -37.87 -17.29 29.72
N PHE A 76 -36.90 -17.99 30.30
CA PHE A 76 -37.08 -19.39 30.63
C PHE A 76 -36.45 -19.76 31.96
N GLU A 77 -36.98 -20.82 32.55
CA GLU A 77 -36.43 -21.44 33.75
C GLU A 77 -35.75 -22.77 33.42
N LEU A 78 -34.60 -23.03 34.04
CA LEU A 78 -33.91 -24.32 34.03
C LEU A 78 -33.30 -24.58 35.40
N GLY A 79 -33.75 -25.63 36.09
CA GLY A 79 -33.16 -26.05 37.38
C GLY A 79 -33.24 -25.00 38.50
N LYS A 80 -34.37 -24.28 38.60
CA LYS A 80 -34.63 -23.17 39.55
C LYS A 80 -33.84 -21.88 39.30
N GLN A 81 -33.18 -21.76 38.14
CA GLN A 81 -32.52 -20.53 37.69
C GLN A 81 -33.31 -19.93 36.53
N HIS A 82 -33.43 -18.60 36.51
CA HIS A 82 -34.11 -17.84 35.46
C HIS A 82 -33.11 -17.26 34.47
N PHE A 83 -33.44 -17.31 33.19
CA PHE A 83 -32.58 -16.82 32.12
C PHE A 83 -33.38 -15.98 31.14
N ILE A 84 -32.75 -14.95 30.59
CA ILE A 84 -33.22 -14.23 29.42
C ILE A 84 -32.39 -14.62 28.20
N LEU A 85 -33.07 -14.91 27.10
CA LEU A 85 -32.47 -15.25 25.82
C LEU A 85 -32.86 -14.21 24.77
N LEU A 86 -31.88 -13.67 24.07
CA LEU A 86 -32.06 -12.85 22.86
C LEU A 86 -31.58 -13.65 21.65
N VAL A 87 -32.34 -13.64 20.57
CA VAL A 87 -31.94 -14.29 19.30
C VAL A 87 -32.08 -13.32 18.13
N ASP A 88 -31.02 -13.23 17.33
CA ASP A 88 -30.99 -12.45 16.10
C ASP A 88 -31.72 -13.16 14.94
N HIS A 89 -32.63 -12.44 14.28
CA HIS A 89 -33.43 -12.97 13.18
C HIS A 89 -32.66 -13.12 11.86
N TRP A 90 -31.54 -12.43 11.70
CA TRP A 90 -30.70 -12.71 10.55
C TRP A 90 -29.77 -13.88 10.88
N SER A 91 -28.76 -13.69 11.72
CA SER A 91 -27.73 -14.70 11.95
C SER A 91 -28.23 -15.98 12.64
N GLY A 92 -29.32 -15.93 13.40
CA GLY A 92 -29.72 -17.02 14.30
C GLY A 92 -28.80 -17.17 15.52
N PHE A 93 -27.92 -16.20 15.76
CA PHE A 93 -27.08 -16.14 16.95
C PHE A 93 -27.94 -15.82 18.16
N PHE A 94 -27.82 -16.62 19.23
CA PHE A 94 -28.49 -16.35 20.49
C PHE A 94 -27.50 -16.04 21.62
N GLU A 95 -27.95 -15.16 22.50
CA GLU A 95 -27.27 -14.74 23.71
C GLU A 95 -28.15 -15.05 24.92
N VAL A 96 -27.54 -15.54 25.99
CA VAL A 96 -28.24 -15.99 27.20
C VAL A 96 -27.58 -15.37 28.42
N GLN A 97 -28.40 -14.91 29.36
CA GLN A 97 -27.95 -14.31 30.61
C GLN A 97 -28.81 -14.80 31.78
N GLU A 98 -28.16 -15.22 32.85
CA GLU A 98 -28.82 -15.58 34.10
C GLU A 98 -29.36 -14.33 34.81
N LEU A 99 -30.57 -14.44 35.34
CA LEU A 99 -31.26 -13.41 36.09
C LEU A 99 -31.46 -13.87 37.53
N THR A 100 -31.17 -12.99 38.48
CA THR A 100 -31.47 -13.23 39.90
C THR A 100 -32.97 -13.15 40.17
N ARG A 101 -33.70 -12.31 39.44
CA ARG A 101 -35.16 -12.13 39.51
C ARG A 101 -35.71 -11.79 38.13
N THR A 102 -36.96 -12.16 37.86
CA THR A 102 -37.68 -11.91 36.60
C THR A 102 -38.38 -10.53 36.55
N THR A 103 -37.95 -9.59 37.39
CA THR A 103 -38.51 -8.23 37.44
C THR A 103 -38.03 -7.38 36.25
N ALA A 104 -38.84 -6.39 35.86
CA ALA A 104 -38.55 -5.52 34.71
C ALA A 104 -37.18 -4.81 34.82
N ASP A 105 -36.78 -4.38 36.02
CA ASP A 105 -35.47 -3.73 36.25
C ASP A 105 -34.30 -4.65 35.88
N LYS A 106 -34.35 -5.94 36.25
CA LYS A 106 -33.30 -6.91 35.97
C LYS A 106 -33.26 -7.30 34.50
N VAL A 107 -34.42 -7.45 33.88
CA VAL A 107 -34.56 -7.69 32.44
C VAL A 107 -33.94 -6.54 31.64
N ILE A 108 -34.24 -5.29 32.00
CA ILE A 108 -33.67 -4.10 31.35
C ILE A 108 -32.15 -4.07 31.49
N VAL A 109 -31.61 -4.37 32.69
CA VAL A 109 -30.14 -4.42 32.88
C VAL A 109 -29.50 -5.49 32.00
N ALA A 110 -30.10 -6.67 31.89
CA ALA A 110 -29.60 -7.72 31.01
C ALA A 110 -29.66 -7.31 29.53
N CYS A 111 -30.75 -6.71 29.07
CA CYS A 111 -30.86 -6.17 27.71
C CYS A 111 -29.80 -5.11 27.43
N LYS A 112 -29.54 -4.19 28.37
CA LYS A 112 -28.49 -3.15 28.23
C LYS A 112 -27.10 -3.75 28.04
N VAL A 113 -26.76 -4.82 28.77
CA VAL A 113 -25.47 -5.52 28.62
C VAL A 113 -25.34 -6.14 27.22
N GLN A 114 -26.39 -6.76 26.72
CA GLN A 114 -26.39 -7.41 25.41
C GLN A 114 -26.40 -6.37 24.26
N PHE A 115 -27.16 -5.28 24.42
CA PHE A 115 -27.18 -4.17 23.45
C PHE A 115 -25.84 -3.43 23.40
N ALA A 116 -25.15 -3.26 24.55
CA ALA A 116 -23.81 -2.68 24.55
C ALA A 116 -22.77 -3.56 23.81
N ARG A 117 -23.01 -4.88 23.73
CA ARG A 117 -22.11 -5.84 23.07
C ARG A 117 -22.34 -5.91 21.56
N HIS A 118 -23.59 -5.88 21.13
CA HIS A 118 -23.96 -6.14 19.73
C HIS A 118 -24.51 -4.92 18.99
N GLY A 119 -24.91 -3.88 19.71
CA GLY A 119 -25.65 -2.74 19.20
C GLY A 119 -27.11 -2.77 19.64
N ILE A 120 -27.81 -1.65 19.44
CA ILE A 120 -29.24 -1.53 19.69
C ILE A 120 -29.98 -2.07 18.46
N PRO A 121 -30.93 -3.01 18.61
CA PRO A 121 -31.74 -3.49 17.48
C PRO A 121 -32.79 -2.45 17.07
N ASP A 122 -33.23 -2.50 15.82
CA ASP A 122 -34.31 -1.61 15.35
C ASP A 122 -35.66 -2.07 15.92
N THR A 123 -35.85 -3.39 16.00
CA THR A 123 -37.07 -4.00 16.55
C THR A 123 -36.76 -5.13 17.53
N ALA A 124 -37.36 -5.07 18.72
CA ALA A 124 -37.37 -6.11 19.73
C ALA A 124 -38.76 -6.77 19.82
N ILE A 125 -38.83 -8.08 19.60
CA ILE A 125 -40.06 -8.86 19.68
C ILE A 125 -40.07 -9.65 20.99
N THR A 126 -41.11 -9.51 21.81
CA THR A 126 -41.24 -10.25 23.08
C THR A 126 -42.61 -10.91 23.19
N ASP A 127 -42.79 -11.77 24.20
CA ASP A 127 -44.12 -12.15 24.64
C ASP A 127 -44.82 -11.01 25.40
N ASN A 128 -46.09 -11.23 25.76
CA ASN A 128 -46.88 -10.32 26.59
C ASN A 128 -46.61 -10.51 28.09
N GLY A 129 -45.43 -11.00 28.48
CA GLY A 129 -45.06 -11.19 29.88
C GLY A 129 -45.08 -9.87 30.68
N PRO A 130 -45.39 -9.91 32.00
CA PRO A 130 -45.57 -8.73 32.84
C PRO A 130 -44.33 -7.82 32.89
N GLN A 131 -43.14 -8.40 32.78
CA GLN A 131 -41.86 -7.69 32.73
C GLN A 131 -41.63 -6.90 31.43
N PHE A 132 -42.27 -7.29 30.32
CA PHE A 132 -42.14 -6.61 29.02
C PHE A 132 -43.28 -5.62 28.79
N SER A 133 -44.45 -5.85 29.39
CA SER A 133 -45.58 -4.90 29.37
C SER A 133 -45.48 -3.79 30.44
N ALA A 134 -44.47 -3.86 31.32
CA ALA A 134 -44.19 -2.85 32.34
C ALA A 134 -43.88 -1.47 31.75
N THR A 135 -44.28 -0.40 32.46
CA THR A 135 -44.03 0.99 32.06
C THR A 135 -42.55 1.31 31.91
N GLU A 136 -41.73 0.68 32.74
CA GLU A 136 -40.28 0.81 32.78
C GLU A 136 -39.64 0.25 31.51
N PHE A 137 -40.18 -0.85 30.96
CA PHE A 137 -39.70 -1.45 29.72
C PHE A 137 -40.07 -0.59 28.51
N SER A 138 -41.28 -0.01 28.52
CA SER A 138 -41.72 0.96 27.50
C SER A 138 -40.89 2.26 27.53
N ALA A 139 -40.51 2.74 28.73
CA ALA A 139 -39.59 3.86 28.88
C ALA A 139 -38.20 3.51 28.35
N PHE A 140 -37.68 2.32 28.68
CA PHE A 140 -36.40 1.81 28.17
C PHE A 140 -36.39 1.74 26.63
N ALA A 141 -37.46 1.25 26.00
CA ALA A 141 -37.58 1.21 24.54
C ALA A 141 -37.53 2.60 23.90
N ARG A 142 -38.15 3.59 24.53
CA ARG A 142 -38.14 4.99 24.09
C ARG A 142 -36.75 5.63 24.24
N ASP A 143 -36.12 5.42 25.39
CA ASP A 143 -34.81 6.00 25.72
C ASP A 143 -33.70 5.44 24.82
N TRP A 144 -33.75 4.13 24.53
CA TRP A 144 -32.78 3.43 23.68
C TRP A 144 -33.22 3.40 22.21
N GLN A 145 -34.35 4.03 21.86
CA GLN A 145 -34.83 4.23 20.49
C GLN A 145 -35.02 2.93 19.67
N PHE A 146 -35.55 1.87 20.29
CA PHE A 146 -35.92 0.65 19.58
C PHE A 146 -37.43 0.42 19.59
N LYS A 147 -37.96 -0.21 18.54
CA LYS A 147 -39.38 -0.56 18.46
C LYS A 147 -39.65 -1.85 19.24
N HIS A 148 -40.53 -1.77 20.25
CA HIS A 148 -40.99 -2.95 20.97
C HIS A 148 -42.29 -3.50 20.36
N LEU A 149 -42.30 -4.78 20.01
CA LEU A 149 -43.46 -5.50 19.49
C LEU A 149 -43.78 -6.68 20.42
N THR A 150 -45.03 -6.81 20.85
CA THR A 150 -45.47 -7.95 21.66
C THR A 150 -46.33 -8.93 20.86
N SER A 151 -46.16 -10.22 21.13
CA SER A 151 -47.01 -11.26 20.53
C SER A 151 -48.41 -11.26 21.14
N SER A 152 -49.45 -11.42 20.31
CA SER A 152 -50.84 -11.53 20.80
C SER A 152 -51.03 -12.79 21.67
N PRO A 153 -51.83 -12.76 22.76
CA PRO A 153 -52.03 -13.89 23.68
C PRO A 153 -52.55 -15.19 23.03
N ARG A 154 -53.04 -15.14 21.78
CA ARG A 154 -53.52 -16.32 21.02
C ARG A 154 -52.71 -16.61 19.72
N TYR A 155 -51.59 -15.92 19.48
CA TYR A 155 -50.69 -16.11 18.32
C TYR A 155 -49.23 -16.36 18.75
N PRO A 156 -48.93 -17.46 19.48
CA PRO A 156 -47.58 -17.80 19.95
C PRO A 156 -46.56 -17.99 18.81
N GLN A 157 -47.03 -18.29 17.59
CA GLN A 157 -46.20 -18.44 16.39
C GLN A 157 -45.35 -17.20 16.07
N SER A 158 -45.75 -16.02 16.56
CA SER A 158 -45.02 -14.76 16.34
C SER A 158 -43.70 -14.63 17.12
N ASN A 159 -43.50 -15.39 18.22
CA ASN A 159 -42.21 -15.46 18.94
C ASN A 159 -41.49 -16.81 18.76
N GLY A 160 -41.91 -17.63 17.79
CA GLY A 160 -41.42 -19.00 17.61
C GLY A 160 -39.90 -19.12 17.41
N ARG A 161 -39.23 -18.04 16.99
CA ARG A 161 -37.77 -18.01 16.85
C ARG A 161 -37.05 -18.01 18.21
N ALA A 162 -37.53 -17.24 19.19
CA ALA A 162 -36.98 -17.29 20.54
C ALA A 162 -37.34 -18.61 21.22
N GLU A 163 -38.56 -19.13 21.06
CA GLU A 163 -38.94 -20.43 21.62
C GLU A 163 -38.04 -21.56 21.13
N ASN A 164 -37.73 -21.59 19.82
CA ASN A 164 -36.80 -22.57 19.25
C ASN A 164 -35.38 -22.40 19.80
N ALA A 165 -34.91 -21.16 19.93
CA ALA A 165 -33.60 -20.89 20.53
C ALA A 165 -33.53 -21.30 22.01
N VAL A 166 -34.61 -21.11 22.77
CA VAL A 166 -34.73 -21.58 24.16
C VAL A 166 -34.66 -23.11 24.24
N LYS A 167 -35.35 -23.83 23.34
CA LYS A 167 -35.25 -25.31 23.26
C LYS A 167 -33.81 -25.76 23.02
N THR A 168 -33.12 -25.15 22.06
CA THR A 168 -31.71 -25.45 21.77
C THR A 168 -30.82 -25.13 22.97
N CYS A 169 -31.01 -23.97 23.62
CA CYS A 169 -30.24 -23.54 24.78
C CYS A 169 -30.40 -24.52 25.95
N LYS A 170 -31.64 -24.87 26.31
CA LYS A 170 -31.93 -25.85 27.37
C LYS A 170 -31.30 -27.21 27.09
N MET A 171 -31.38 -27.68 25.84
CA MET A 171 -30.76 -28.94 25.44
C MET A 171 -29.24 -28.90 25.63
N LEU A 172 -28.57 -27.83 25.18
CA LEU A 172 -27.12 -27.69 25.31
C LEU A 172 -26.69 -27.63 26.78
N MET A 173 -27.38 -26.84 27.61
CA MET A 173 -27.09 -26.73 29.04
C MET A 173 -27.29 -28.05 29.78
N THR A 174 -28.37 -28.77 29.47
CA THR A 174 -28.67 -30.06 30.11
C THR A 174 -27.62 -31.11 29.74
N LYS A 175 -27.21 -31.19 28.46
CA LYS A 175 -26.17 -32.11 27.99
C LYS A 175 -24.80 -31.78 28.59
N ALA A 176 -24.43 -30.49 28.62
CA ALA A 176 -23.16 -30.05 29.20
C ALA A 176 -23.10 -30.40 30.70
N LYS A 177 -24.18 -30.14 31.45
CA LYS A 177 -24.28 -30.49 32.87
C LYS A 177 -24.19 -32.00 33.11
N ALA A 178 -24.88 -32.81 32.30
CA ALA A 178 -24.80 -34.27 32.38
C ALA A 178 -23.38 -34.81 32.08
N ALA A 179 -22.63 -34.13 31.21
CA ALA A 179 -21.26 -34.48 30.86
C ALA A 179 -20.19 -33.86 31.79
N GLY A 180 -20.58 -33.06 32.78
CA GLY A 180 -19.64 -32.34 33.67
C GLY A 180 -18.82 -31.25 32.95
N GLN A 181 -19.31 -30.72 31.83
CA GLN A 181 -18.64 -29.70 31.02
C GLN A 181 -19.27 -28.31 31.23
N ASP A 182 -18.50 -27.25 30.96
CA ASP A 182 -18.98 -25.87 31.02
C ASP A 182 -20.00 -25.58 29.90
N PRO A 183 -21.26 -25.22 30.22
CA PRO A 183 -22.28 -24.86 29.22
C PRO A 183 -21.87 -23.72 28.27
N LEU A 184 -21.01 -22.79 28.72
CA LEU A 184 -20.55 -21.67 27.90
C LEU A 184 -19.68 -22.14 26.73
N LEU A 185 -18.92 -23.22 26.91
CA LEU A 185 -18.14 -23.83 25.84
C LEU A 185 -19.05 -24.47 24.78
N ALA A 186 -20.14 -25.12 25.21
CA ALA A 186 -21.13 -25.66 24.29
C ALA A 186 -21.82 -24.56 23.46
N PHE A 187 -22.09 -23.39 24.05
CA PHE A 187 -22.58 -22.23 23.29
C PHE A 187 -21.56 -21.71 22.29
N LEU A 188 -20.28 -21.64 22.66
CA LEU A 188 -19.20 -21.23 21.77
C LEU A 188 -19.12 -22.14 20.54
N ASP A 189 -19.17 -23.45 20.73
CA ASP A 189 -19.09 -24.42 19.64
C ASP A 189 -20.34 -24.38 18.76
N TRP A 190 -21.53 -24.30 19.36
CA TRP A 190 -22.78 -24.18 18.60
C TRP A 190 -22.79 -22.93 17.72
N ARG A 191 -22.37 -21.77 18.25
CA ARG A 191 -22.26 -20.50 17.50
C ARG A 191 -21.29 -20.59 16.32
N ASN A 192 -20.28 -21.46 16.39
CA ASN A 192 -19.27 -21.63 15.32
C ASN A 192 -19.55 -22.81 14.38
N THR A 193 -20.61 -23.58 14.63
CA THR A 193 -21.05 -24.69 13.79
C THR A 193 -21.97 -24.19 12.69
N PRO A 194 -21.73 -24.55 11.41
CA PRO A 194 -22.65 -24.21 10.32
C PRO A 194 -24.06 -24.75 10.58
N THR A 195 -25.06 -23.92 10.30
CA THR A 195 -26.47 -24.35 10.40
C THR A 195 -26.79 -25.32 9.28
N GLU A 196 -27.59 -26.35 9.55
CA GLU A 196 -28.02 -27.33 8.54
C GLU A 196 -28.67 -26.62 7.33
N GLY A 197 -28.29 -27.01 6.12
CA GLY A 197 -28.72 -26.35 4.87
C GLY A 197 -28.07 -24.98 4.59
N MET A 198 -27.25 -24.44 5.50
CA MET A 198 -26.50 -23.20 5.31
C MET A 198 -24.98 -23.43 5.36
N GLY A 199 -24.23 -22.88 4.40
CA GLY A 199 -22.77 -22.95 4.38
C GLY A 199 -22.04 -22.10 5.44
N SER A 200 -22.75 -21.45 6.36
CA SER A 200 -22.22 -20.50 7.34
C SER A 200 -22.70 -20.78 8.76
N SER A 201 -21.90 -20.43 9.77
CA SER A 201 -22.28 -20.49 11.19
C SER A 201 -22.94 -19.19 11.67
N PRO A 202 -23.72 -19.23 12.78
CA PRO A 202 -24.28 -18.02 13.39
C PRO A 202 -23.24 -16.93 13.66
N ALA A 203 -22.06 -17.29 14.18
CA ALA A 203 -20.96 -16.33 14.41
C ALA A 203 -20.43 -15.71 13.11
N GLN A 204 -20.34 -16.48 12.02
CA GLN A 204 -19.93 -15.95 10.72
C GLN A 204 -20.93 -14.95 10.16
N ARG A 205 -22.23 -15.21 10.31
CA ARG A 205 -23.29 -14.30 9.85
C ARG A 205 -23.35 -13.02 10.69
N LEU A 206 -23.15 -13.11 12.00
CA LEU A 206 -23.18 -11.95 12.89
C LEU A 206 -21.90 -11.11 12.85
N MET A 207 -20.72 -11.75 12.91
CA MET A 207 -19.42 -11.07 13.10
C MET A 207 -18.54 -11.04 11.85
N GLY A 208 -19.00 -11.61 10.73
CA GLY A 208 -18.22 -11.76 9.49
C GLY A 208 -17.06 -12.75 9.57
N ARG A 209 -16.89 -13.45 10.70
CA ARG A 209 -15.82 -14.45 10.93
C ARG A 209 -16.25 -15.50 11.95
N ARG A 210 -15.53 -16.62 12.02
CA ARG A 210 -15.58 -17.51 13.18
C ARG A 210 -14.80 -16.94 14.36
N THR A 211 -15.17 -17.34 15.56
CA THR A 211 -14.36 -17.14 16.76
C THR A 211 -13.50 -18.39 17.00
N ARG A 212 -12.36 -18.21 17.66
CA ARG A 212 -11.46 -19.33 17.96
C ARG A 212 -12.11 -20.26 18.98
N THR A 213 -12.31 -21.51 18.59
CA THR A 213 -12.75 -22.63 19.44
C THR A 213 -11.55 -23.45 19.89
N LEU A 214 -11.77 -24.50 20.68
CA LEU A 214 -10.73 -25.48 20.99
C LEU A 214 -10.33 -26.32 19.78
N LEU A 215 -11.23 -26.48 18.80
CA LEU A 215 -10.91 -27.10 17.52
C LEU A 215 -9.95 -26.22 16.69
N PRO A 216 -8.84 -26.80 16.15
CA PRO A 216 -7.97 -26.10 15.21
C PRO A 216 -8.75 -25.57 14.01
N THR A 217 -8.82 -24.24 13.90
CA THR A 217 -9.60 -23.56 12.86
C THR A 217 -8.66 -22.88 11.88
N HIS A 218 -8.93 -23.02 10.59
CA HIS A 218 -8.14 -22.40 9.53
C HIS A 218 -8.11 -20.86 9.68
N LYS A 219 -6.92 -20.24 9.54
CA LYS A 219 -6.71 -18.80 9.79
C LYS A 219 -7.63 -17.92 8.95
N ASN A 220 -8.01 -18.34 7.74
CA ASN A 220 -8.92 -17.55 6.89
C ASN A 220 -10.35 -17.47 7.44
N LEU A 221 -10.82 -18.48 8.18
CA LEU A 221 -12.14 -18.44 8.82
C LEU A 221 -12.19 -17.49 10.01
N LEU A 222 -11.02 -17.12 10.57
CA LEU A 222 -10.87 -16.18 11.68
C LEU A 222 -10.70 -14.73 11.22
N LYS A 223 -10.51 -14.48 9.92
CA LYS A 223 -10.36 -13.14 9.35
C LYS A 223 -11.74 -12.54 9.09
N GLN A 224 -11.93 -11.28 9.46
CA GLN A 224 -13.11 -10.51 9.06
C GLN A 224 -12.92 -9.95 7.65
N PRO A 225 -13.99 -9.79 6.86
CA PRO A 225 -13.97 -9.00 5.63
C PRO A 225 -13.92 -7.51 5.98
N ILE A 226 -12.76 -7.03 6.41
CA ILE A 226 -12.46 -5.60 6.59
C ILE A 226 -11.79 -5.11 5.30
N ASN A 227 -11.98 -3.84 4.95
CA ASN A 227 -11.30 -3.17 3.84
C ASN A 227 -9.80 -3.54 3.79
N GLU A 228 -9.36 -4.04 2.63
CA GLU A 228 -7.94 -4.26 2.33
C GLU A 228 -7.16 -2.96 2.60
N GLY A 229 -6.04 -3.06 3.33
CA GLY A 229 -5.21 -1.91 3.73
C GLY A 229 -5.41 -1.39 5.16
N THR A 230 -6.43 -1.82 5.91
CA THR A 230 -6.60 -1.36 7.31
C THR A 230 -5.41 -1.74 8.21
N ARG A 231 -4.85 -2.93 8.01
CA ARG A 231 -3.63 -3.38 8.71
C ARG A 231 -2.42 -2.51 8.36
N ASP A 232 -2.31 -2.10 7.10
CA ASP A 232 -1.20 -1.29 6.61
C ASP A 232 -1.29 0.14 7.16
N LYS A 233 -2.49 0.74 7.20
CA LYS A 233 -2.76 2.02 7.87
C LYS A 233 -2.47 1.96 9.37
N LEU A 234 -2.84 0.87 10.06
CA LEU A 234 -2.50 0.66 11.47
C LEU A 234 -0.99 0.51 11.69
N ALA A 235 -0.30 -0.21 10.79
CA ALA A 235 1.14 -0.37 10.82
C ALA A 235 1.85 0.98 10.58
N ALA A 236 1.42 1.75 9.59
CA ALA A 236 1.92 3.08 9.29
C ALA A 236 1.70 4.03 10.48
N ARG A 237 0.52 4.05 11.10
CA ARG A 237 0.25 4.84 12.32
C ARG A 237 1.21 4.48 13.45
N LYS A 238 1.46 3.19 13.65
CA LYS A 238 2.39 2.70 14.67
C LYS A 238 3.84 3.11 14.35
N SER A 239 4.26 3.02 13.09
CA SER A 239 5.57 3.49 12.64
C SER A 239 5.74 4.99 12.84
N ARG A 240 4.75 5.81 12.48
CA ARG A 240 4.75 7.26 12.74
C ARG A 240 4.84 7.59 14.22
N GLN A 241 4.10 6.87 15.06
CA GLN A 241 4.20 7.02 16.52
C GLN A 241 5.59 6.69 17.05
N ILE A 242 6.21 5.62 16.54
CA ILE A 242 7.59 5.23 16.88
C ILE A 242 8.57 6.31 16.42
N CYS A 243 8.41 6.84 15.21
CA CYS A 243 9.25 7.91 14.68
C CYS A 243 9.15 9.17 15.56
N HIS A 244 7.94 9.68 15.79
CA HIS A 244 7.70 10.86 16.62
C HIS A 244 8.26 10.70 18.03
N TYR A 245 8.06 9.51 18.64
CA TYR A 245 8.65 9.20 19.93
C TYR A 245 10.18 9.19 19.87
N ASN A 246 10.79 8.58 18.84
CA ASN A 246 12.25 8.47 18.74
C ASN A 246 12.95 9.77 18.33
N LYS A 247 12.26 10.77 17.75
CA LYS A 247 12.85 12.08 17.38
C LYS A 247 13.58 12.76 18.56
N THR A 248 13.09 12.57 19.78
CA THR A 248 13.66 13.16 21.00
C THR A 248 14.40 12.14 21.89
N HIS A 249 14.59 10.90 21.42
CA HIS A 249 15.10 9.81 22.26
C HIS A 249 16.23 9.03 21.59
N HIS A 250 17.41 9.01 22.22
CA HIS A 250 18.55 8.21 21.76
C HIS A 250 18.48 6.75 22.22
N SER A 251 18.94 5.83 21.36
CA SER A 251 19.09 4.41 21.70
C SER A 251 20.25 4.19 22.68
N LEU A 252 19.96 3.62 23.85
CA LEU A 252 20.98 3.24 24.84
C LEU A 252 21.68 1.93 24.41
N LYS A 253 23.02 1.89 24.48
CA LYS A 253 23.81 0.69 24.12
C LYS A 253 23.37 -0.53 24.95
N PRO A 254 23.14 -1.71 24.33
CA PRO A 254 22.79 -2.93 25.07
C PRO A 254 23.88 -3.32 26.09
N LEU A 255 23.46 -3.86 27.24
CA LEU A 255 24.39 -4.38 28.25
C LEU A 255 24.82 -5.81 27.91
N LYS A 256 26.06 -6.16 28.24
CA LYS A 256 26.57 -7.54 28.11
C LYS A 256 26.40 -8.30 29.43
N LYS A 257 26.28 -9.63 29.34
CA LYS A 257 26.36 -10.51 30.51
C LYS A 257 27.73 -10.31 31.19
N GLY A 258 27.73 -10.14 32.51
CA GLY A 258 28.93 -9.86 33.32
C GLY A 258 29.31 -8.38 33.41
N GLN A 259 28.64 -7.47 32.68
CA GLN A 259 28.99 -6.06 32.69
C GLN A 259 28.62 -5.40 34.03
N ALA A 260 29.55 -4.62 34.59
CA ALA A 260 29.29 -3.80 35.76
C ALA A 260 28.31 -2.66 35.42
N ILE A 261 27.25 -2.57 36.22
CA ILE A 261 26.18 -1.59 36.07
C ILE A 261 25.95 -0.85 37.38
N ARG A 262 25.27 0.30 37.32
CA ARG A 262 24.64 0.90 38.50
C ARG A 262 23.13 0.92 38.35
N MET A 263 22.43 0.65 39.45
CA MET A 263 20.97 0.67 39.56
C MET A 263 20.55 1.46 40.79
N LYS A 264 19.50 2.29 40.69
CA LYS A 264 18.84 2.85 41.87
C LYS A 264 17.94 1.79 42.50
N LEU A 265 18.16 1.48 43.78
CA LEU A 265 17.26 0.65 44.57
C LEU A 265 15.96 1.42 44.88
N PRO A 266 14.82 0.73 45.10
CA PRO A 266 13.59 1.37 45.57
C PRO A 266 13.89 2.21 46.82
N ASN A 267 13.45 3.47 46.83
CA ASN A 267 13.67 4.45 47.92
C ASN A 267 15.11 4.92 48.14
N ALA A 268 16.06 4.57 47.26
CA ALA A 268 17.43 5.08 47.32
C ALA A 268 17.66 6.27 46.39
N THR A 269 18.26 7.34 46.92
CA THR A 269 18.67 8.52 46.12
C THR A 269 19.97 8.29 45.36
N LYS A 270 20.80 7.33 45.80
CA LYS A 270 22.12 7.00 45.24
C LYS A 270 22.07 5.77 44.31
N TRP A 271 22.94 5.77 43.31
CA TRP A 271 23.13 4.66 42.37
C TRP A 271 24.03 3.59 43.00
N THR A 272 23.53 2.36 43.13
CA THR A 272 24.27 1.23 43.72
C THR A 272 24.92 0.38 42.64
N LEU A 273 26.16 -0.06 42.89
CA LEU A 273 26.89 -0.94 41.99
C LEU A 273 26.26 -2.34 41.94
N GLY A 274 26.23 -2.94 40.75
CA GLY A 274 25.80 -4.31 40.53
C GLY A 274 26.31 -4.85 39.20
N THR A 275 25.86 -6.05 38.84
CA THR A 275 26.34 -6.76 37.65
C THR A 275 25.16 -7.24 36.82
N CYS A 276 25.24 -7.10 35.50
CA CYS A 276 24.25 -7.67 34.59
C CYS A 276 24.42 -9.20 34.51
N THR A 277 23.52 -9.97 35.11
CA THR A 277 23.60 -11.44 35.14
C THR A 277 23.05 -12.09 33.88
N ARG A 278 22.00 -11.50 33.28
CA ARG A 278 21.36 -12.03 32.05
C ARG A 278 20.68 -10.93 31.24
N VAL A 279 20.78 -11.01 29.92
CA VAL A 279 20.02 -10.18 28.98
C VAL A 279 18.74 -10.94 28.62
N LEU A 280 17.58 -10.31 28.81
CA LEU A 280 16.27 -10.87 28.48
C LEU A 280 15.73 -10.23 27.18
N ASP A 281 14.51 -10.59 26.80
CA ASP A 281 13.80 -10.00 25.66
C ASP A 281 13.44 -8.52 25.89
N ASN A 282 13.20 -7.80 24.79
CA ASN A 282 12.54 -6.49 24.78
C ASN A 282 13.07 -5.44 25.79
N ARG A 283 14.38 -5.13 25.72
CA ARG A 283 15.05 -4.10 26.57
C ARG A 283 15.03 -4.41 28.08
N SER A 284 14.78 -5.65 28.46
CA SER A 284 14.79 -6.12 29.84
C SER A 284 16.12 -6.80 30.18
N TYR A 285 16.62 -6.57 31.40
CA TYR A 285 17.86 -7.14 31.93
C TYR A 285 17.62 -7.69 33.33
N GLU A 286 18.28 -8.79 33.63
CA GLU A 286 18.44 -9.30 34.98
C GLU A 286 19.77 -8.79 35.53
N VAL A 287 19.72 -8.12 36.67
CA VAL A 287 20.88 -7.51 37.31
C VAL A 287 20.94 -7.93 38.77
N GLU A 288 22.14 -8.13 39.28
CA GLU A 288 22.38 -8.43 40.68
C GLU A 288 23.01 -7.23 41.37
N VAL A 289 22.38 -6.76 42.44
CA VAL A 289 22.80 -5.58 43.20
C VAL A 289 22.72 -5.95 44.68
N SER A 290 23.83 -5.84 45.41
CA SER A 290 23.91 -6.18 46.83
C SER A 290 23.39 -7.59 47.16
N GLY A 291 23.72 -8.59 46.33
CA GLY A 291 23.34 -10.00 46.50
C GLY A 291 21.88 -10.34 46.17
N ARG A 292 21.10 -9.40 45.62
CA ARG A 292 19.71 -9.63 45.19
C ARG A 292 19.54 -9.42 43.68
N LYS A 293 18.74 -10.29 43.05
CA LYS A 293 18.43 -10.23 41.62
C LYS A 293 17.21 -9.34 41.35
N TYR A 294 17.31 -8.50 40.33
CA TYR A 294 16.26 -7.58 39.89
C TYR A 294 16.09 -7.65 38.37
N ARG A 295 14.84 -7.54 37.90
CA ARG A 295 14.51 -7.34 36.48
C ARG A 295 14.30 -5.86 36.19
N ARG A 296 15.08 -5.25 35.30
CA ARG A 296 15.03 -3.80 35.00
C ARG A 296 15.18 -3.50 33.51
N ASN A 297 14.65 -2.34 33.11
CA ASN A 297 14.84 -1.84 31.75
C ASN A 297 16.16 -1.08 31.61
N ARG A 298 16.72 -1.00 30.39
CA ARG A 298 17.96 -0.27 30.10
C ARG A 298 18.00 1.17 30.64
N ARG A 299 16.87 1.89 30.69
CA ARG A 299 16.79 3.28 31.22
C ARG A 299 17.07 3.36 32.72
N GLN A 300 16.89 2.28 33.46
CA GLN A 300 17.07 2.21 34.91
C GLN A 300 18.48 1.74 35.31
N LEU A 301 19.36 1.52 34.33
CA LEU A 301 20.70 0.96 34.50
C LEU A 301 21.73 1.90 33.87
N GLN A 302 22.84 2.14 34.56
CA GLN A 302 23.99 2.86 34.00
C GLN A 302 25.13 1.88 33.75
N ALA A 303 25.69 1.88 32.54
CA ALA A 303 26.87 1.08 32.23
C ALA A 303 28.13 1.82 32.70
N LEU A 304 29.04 1.12 33.39
CA LEU A 304 30.38 1.65 33.66
C LEU A 304 31.27 1.45 32.41
N GLN A 305 32.06 2.47 32.06
CA GLN A 305 33.12 2.33 31.05
C GLN A 305 34.37 1.70 31.68
N GLU A 306 34.97 0.73 30.99
CA GLU A 306 36.30 0.20 31.33
C GLU A 306 37.37 1.26 30.97
N ARG A 307 38.26 1.59 31.92
CA ARG A 307 39.42 2.45 31.63
C ARG A 307 40.51 1.60 30.96
N PRO A 308 41.18 2.10 29.90
CA PRO A 308 42.40 1.46 29.42
C PRO A 308 43.51 1.56 30.49
N PRO A 309 44.39 0.56 30.61
CA PRO A 309 45.44 0.55 31.63
C PRO A 309 46.51 1.61 31.31
N THR A 310 46.84 2.44 32.30
CA THR A 310 47.95 3.40 32.25
C THR A 310 49.28 2.67 32.54
N PRO A 311 50.34 2.85 31.74
CA PRO A 311 51.66 2.32 32.07
C PRO A 311 52.35 3.21 33.13
N PRO A 312 53.15 2.64 34.05
CA PRO A 312 53.86 3.43 35.07
C PRO A 312 55.09 4.14 34.49
N ALA A 313 55.35 5.35 34.97
CA ALA A 313 56.46 6.20 34.58
C ALA A 313 57.64 6.09 35.57
N GLY A 314 58.87 6.02 35.04
CA GLY A 314 60.10 6.22 35.81
C GLY A 314 61.40 5.93 35.04
N MET A 315 62.13 7.02 34.74
CA MET A 315 63.58 7.17 34.46
C MET A 315 64.13 7.05 33.02
N ASP A 316 64.60 8.20 32.52
CA ASP A 316 65.44 8.51 31.33
C ASP A 316 66.95 8.20 31.56
N PRO A 317 67.93 8.48 30.66
CA PRO A 317 67.95 8.67 29.19
C PRO A 317 69.10 7.89 28.45
N GLU A 318 69.11 7.99 27.11
CA GLU A 318 70.25 7.93 26.16
C GLU A 318 71.08 6.63 25.95
N ILE A 319 71.14 6.17 24.69
CA ILE A 319 72.32 6.00 23.81
C ILE A 319 71.82 5.44 22.45
N GLY A 320 72.28 6.02 21.32
CA GLY A 320 71.96 5.60 19.95
C GLY A 320 72.72 4.34 19.49
N PRO A 321 73.10 4.22 18.21
CA PRO A 321 72.26 4.10 17.01
C PRO A 321 72.46 2.72 16.33
N GLU A 322 71.90 2.58 15.13
CA GLU A 322 72.28 1.62 14.06
C GLU A 322 71.76 0.15 14.05
N GLN A 323 70.93 -0.06 13.03
CA GLN A 323 71.07 -1.05 11.95
C GLN A 323 70.88 -2.57 12.16
N SER A 324 70.37 -3.13 11.06
CA SER A 324 70.57 -4.48 10.55
C SER A 324 69.59 -5.56 11.01
N SER A 325 68.62 -5.79 10.12
CA SER A 325 68.29 -7.10 9.52
C SER A 325 68.86 -8.36 10.17
N ARG A 326 67.98 -9.33 10.43
CA ARG A 326 67.94 -10.64 9.75
C ARG A 326 66.81 -11.51 10.32
N GLU A 327 66.11 -12.19 9.44
CA GLU A 327 65.31 -13.38 9.74
C GLU A 327 66.19 -14.48 10.38
N PRO A 328 65.56 -15.44 11.06
CA PRO A 328 65.80 -16.81 10.61
C PRO A 328 64.54 -17.68 10.51
N GLU A 329 64.42 -18.27 9.33
CA GLU A 329 64.14 -19.66 8.98
C GLU A 329 63.63 -20.66 10.05
N ASN A 330 62.39 -21.11 9.80
CA ASN A 330 61.97 -22.43 9.31
C ASN A 330 61.96 -23.72 10.18
N SER A 331 60.84 -24.45 9.97
CA SER A 331 60.53 -25.88 10.16
C SER A 331 60.25 -26.37 11.61
N SER A 332 59.17 -27.11 11.91
CA SER A 332 58.60 -28.24 11.16
C SER A 332 57.14 -28.59 11.58
N ILE A 333 56.26 -28.69 10.56
CA ILE A 333 55.21 -29.68 10.24
C ILE A 333 54.52 -30.45 11.40
N VAL A 334 53.18 -30.38 11.52
CA VAL A 334 52.19 -31.49 11.28
C VAL A 334 50.72 -30.95 11.31
N ASN A 335 50.06 -31.05 10.15
CA ASN A 335 48.61 -31.18 9.83
C ASN A 335 47.53 -30.23 10.41
N GLU A 336 47.02 -29.37 9.53
CA GLU A 336 45.65 -28.82 9.58
C GLU A 336 44.60 -29.92 9.35
N PRO A 337 43.47 -29.93 10.08
CA PRO A 337 42.24 -30.51 9.59
C PRO A 337 41.38 -29.45 8.87
N ASN A 338 40.97 -29.79 7.65
CA ASN A 338 39.93 -29.16 6.84
C ASN A 338 38.78 -28.56 7.68
N LEU A 339 38.51 -27.27 7.51
CA LEU A 339 37.22 -26.68 7.84
C LEU A 339 36.34 -26.74 6.59
N GLU A 340 35.59 -27.85 6.52
CA GLU A 340 34.45 -28.03 5.63
C GLU A 340 33.41 -26.91 5.76
N HIS A 341 32.74 -26.68 4.63
CA HIS A 341 31.44 -26.04 4.47
C HIS A 341 30.60 -25.86 5.75
N VAL A 342 30.25 -24.62 6.08
CA VAL A 342 29.03 -24.35 6.84
C VAL A 342 27.86 -24.35 5.84
N PRO A 343 26.87 -25.26 5.95
CA PRO A 343 25.77 -25.36 5.00
C PRO A 343 24.84 -24.15 5.10
N LEU A 344 24.38 -23.69 3.94
CA LEU A 344 23.12 -22.97 3.79
C LEU A 344 22.03 -23.72 4.56
N LEU A 345 21.23 -23.00 5.35
CA LEU A 345 19.98 -23.54 5.90
C LEU A 345 19.12 -24.05 4.74
N ASP A 346 19.01 -25.38 4.62
CA ASP A 346 18.08 -26.07 3.72
C ASP A 346 16.66 -25.62 4.07
N VAL A 347 16.05 -24.89 3.14
CA VAL A 347 14.64 -24.53 3.18
C VAL A 347 13.91 -25.60 2.38
N ASP A 348 12.99 -26.33 3.02
CA ASP A 348 12.14 -27.33 2.36
C ASP A 348 11.41 -26.70 1.14
N PRO A 349 11.75 -27.10 -0.10
CA PRO A 349 11.19 -26.52 -1.32
C PRO A 349 9.69 -26.78 -1.51
N CYS A 350 9.09 -27.67 -0.70
CA CYS A 350 7.68 -28.06 -0.78
C CYS A 350 6.79 -27.39 0.29
N GLY A 351 7.29 -26.40 1.05
CA GLY A 351 6.55 -25.71 2.12
C GLY A 351 5.34 -24.86 1.67
N SER A 352 5.05 -24.77 0.37
CA SER A 352 3.87 -24.11 -0.20
C SER A 352 3.31 -24.92 -1.37
N SER A 353 1.98 -24.88 -1.55
CA SER A 353 1.31 -25.48 -2.71
C SER A 353 0.60 -24.40 -3.53
N PRO A 354 1.07 -24.09 -4.75
CA PRO A 354 2.23 -24.69 -5.46
C PRO A 354 3.60 -24.26 -4.88
N CYS A 355 4.70 -25.02 -5.15
CA CYS A 355 6.07 -24.69 -4.67
C CYS A 355 6.46 -23.26 -5.10
N GLU A 356 7.41 -22.60 -4.42
CA GLU A 356 7.78 -21.18 -4.66
C GLU A 356 8.13 -20.85 -6.13
N ASN A 357 8.46 -21.86 -6.94
CA ASN A 357 8.76 -21.74 -8.37
C ASN A 357 7.62 -22.21 -9.31
N GLY A 358 6.42 -22.47 -8.80
CA GLY A 358 5.23 -22.84 -9.59
C GLY A 358 5.23 -24.28 -10.14
N GLY A 359 6.17 -25.14 -9.71
CA GLY A 359 6.26 -26.55 -10.12
C GLY A 359 5.36 -27.49 -9.30
N VAL A 360 5.44 -28.79 -9.60
CA VAL A 360 4.78 -29.86 -8.83
C VAL A 360 5.87 -30.65 -8.10
N CYS A 361 5.76 -30.79 -6.78
CA CYS A 361 6.69 -31.62 -6.00
C CYS A 361 6.49 -33.10 -6.35
N LYS A 362 7.58 -33.78 -6.70
CA LYS A 362 7.62 -35.23 -6.93
C LYS A 362 8.59 -35.89 -5.94
N PRO A 363 8.27 -37.10 -5.44
CA PRO A 363 9.17 -37.86 -4.57
C PRO A 363 10.39 -38.37 -5.35
N LYS A 364 11.58 -38.29 -4.76
CA LYS A 364 12.83 -38.89 -5.26
C LYS A 364 13.59 -39.52 -4.09
N GLY A 365 13.30 -40.77 -3.78
CA GLY A 365 13.91 -41.45 -2.64
C GLY A 365 13.41 -40.89 -1.31
N ARG A 366 14.32 -40.47 -0.41
CA ARG A 366 13.99 -39.82 0.87
C ARG A 366 13.79 -38.30 0.75
N ASP A 367 14.03 -37.73 -0.43
CA ASP A 367 13.95 -36.29 -0.71
C ASP A 367 12.84 -35.96 -1.73
N TYR A 368 12.52 -34.68 -1.88
CA TYR A 368 11.54 -34.17 -2.84
C TYR A 368 12.21 -33.25 -3.89
N VAL A 369 11.76 -33.33 -5.14
CA VAL A 369 12.26 -32.46 -6.24
C VAL A 369 11.08 -31.71 -6.88
N CYS A 370 11.18 -30.39 -7.00
CA CYS A 370 10.20 -29.53 -7.69
C CYS A 370 10.53 -29.52 -9.19
N ASP A 371 9.70 -30.17 -10.00
CA ASP A 371 9.93 -30.40 -11.45
C ASP A 371 9.27 -29.31 -12.29
N CYS A 372 10.08 -28.45 -12.93
CA CYS A 372 9.62 -27.42 -13.86
C CYS A 372 9.61 -27.99 -15.28
N ARG A 373 8.44 -28.09 -15.94
CA ARG A 373 8.36 -28.62 -17.31
C ARG A 373 9.24 -27.80 -18.27
N LYS A 374 10.18 -28.48 -18.93
CA LYS A 374 11.00 -27.92 -20.03
C LYS A 374 10.11 -27.60 -21.22
N ALA A 375 10.16 -26.36 -21.70
CA ALA A 375 9.66 -26.00 -23.02
C ALA A 375 10.58 -26.60 -24.09
N THR A 376 10.03 -27.43 -24.98
CA THR A 376 10.74 -28.00 -26.12
C THR A 376 10.92 -26.96 -27.23
N ASN A 377 12.06 -27.05 -27.92
CA ASN A 377 12.49 -26.21 -29.03
C ASN A 377 11.46 -26.13 -30.16
N ASP A 378 11.00 -24.91 -30.48
CA ASP A 378 10.78 -24.52 -31.87
C ASP A 378 10.93 -22.99 -32.05
N MET A 379 11.66 -22.60 -33.09
CA MET A 379 12.05 -21.23 -33.41
C MET A 379 10.92 -20.50 -34.13
N SER A 380 10.28 -19.54 -33.46
CA SER A 380 9.77 -18.31 -34.07
C SER A 380 9.48 -17.27 -32.99
N VAL A 381 10.30 -16.22 -32.93
CA VAL A 381 10.17 -15.17 -31.91
C VAL A 381 9.03 -14.22 -32.29
N THR A 382 7.80 -14.63 -31.98
CA THR A 382 6.64 -13.75 -31.84
C THR A 382 5.90 -14.17 -30.56
N GLY A 383 5.72 -13.23 -29.63
CA GLY A 383 4.97 -13.46 -28.40
C GLY A 383 5.82 -13.47 -27.13
N PHE A 384 6.07 -12.29 -26.56
CA PHE A 384 6.20 -12.20 -25.10
C PHE A 384 4.81 -12.44 -24.51
N GLN A 385 4.47 -13.69 -24.23
CA GLN A 385 3.43 -13.98 -23.25
C GLN A 385 3.97 -13.54 -21.90
N GLY A 386 3.29 -12.55 -21.30
CA GLY A 386 3.59 -12.07 -19.95
C GLY A 386 3.60 -13.24 -18.95
N PRO A 387 4.35 -13.11 -17.85
CA PRO A 387 4.28 -14.10 -16.80
C PRO A 387 2.84 -14.12 -16.26
N ASN A 388 2.24 -15.31 -16.22
CA ASN A 388 1.09 -15.61 -15.37
C ASN A 388 1.47 -15.25 -13.92
N CYS A 389 1.22 -14.00 -13.52
CA CYS A 389 1.35 -13.54 -12.16
C CYS A 389 0.06 -13.83 -11.42
N ALA A 390 0.02 -14.97 -10.72
CA ALA A 390 -0.83 -15.13 -9.54
C ALA A 390 -0.29 -14.21 -8.43
N ASN A 391 -0.53 -12.90 -8.59
CA ASN A 391 -0.43 -11.84 -7.60
C ASN A 391 -1.12 -10.65 -8.26
N LYS A 392 -2.35 -10.33 -7.84
CA LYS A 392 -2.97 -9.03 -8.17
C LYS A 392 -2.10 -7.96 -7.51
N GLY A 393 -1.11 -7.47 -8.26
CA GLY A 393 -0.21 -6.41 -7.83
C GLY A 393 -0.95 -5.10 -7.71
N PHE A 394 -0.42 -4.19 -6.90
CA PHE A 394 -0.87 -2.81 -6.80
C PHE A 394 -0.54 -2.00 -8.07
N TRP A 395 0.05 -2.64 -9.08
CA TRP A 395 0.21 -2.10 -10.43
C TRP A 395 -0.92 -2.58 -11.34
N THR A 396 -1.71 -1.66 -11.90
CA THR A 396 -2.70 -1.98 -12.93
C THR A 396 -2.14 -1.69 -14.31
N THR A 397 -2.12 -2.67 -15.21
CA THR A 397 -1.69 -2.46 -16.60
C THR A 397 -2.71 -1.64 -17.37
N THR A 398 -2.21 -0.76 -18.25
CA THR A 398 -3.07 -0.02 -19.17
C THR A 398 -2.39 0.17 -20.53
N SER A 399 -3.12 -0.15 -21.60
CA SER A 399 -2.69 0.16 -22.97
C SER A 399 -2.96 1.61 -23.34
N LYS A 400 -3.92 2.29 -22.70
CA LYS A 400 -4.33 3.67 -23.01
C LYS A 400 -3.28 4.71 -22.64
N LEU A 401 -2.54 4.47 -21.57
CA LEU A 401 -1.48 5.36 -21.07
C LEU A 401 -0.07 4.84 -21.43
N THR A 402 0.02 3.87 -22.33
CA THR A 402 1.32 3.45 -22.87
C THR A 402 1.86 4.59 -23.76
N PRO A 403 3.14 4.99 -23.62
CA PRO A 403 3.70 6.08 -24.41
C PRO A 403 3.53 5.81 -25.92
N PRO A 404 3.00 6.75 -26.71
CA PRO A 404 2.72 6.51 -28.13
C PRO A 404 3.96 6.24 -29.00
N ASN A 405 5.12 6.79 -28.62
CA ASN A 405 6.37 6.64 -29.36
C ASN A 405 7.55 6.27 -28.44
N HIS A 406 8.67 5.84 -29.03
CA HIS A 406 9.88 5.42 -28.34
C HIS A 406 10.48 6.57 -27.54
N ILE A 407 10.79 6.28 -26.28
CA ILE A 407 11.50 7.20 -25.39
C ILE A 407 13.01 7.12 -25.64
N VAL A 408 13.49 5.89 -25.85
CA VAL A 408 14.89 5.57 -26.13
C VAL A 408 14.97 4.51 -27.24
N GLY A 409 16.09 4.48 -27.97
CA GLY A 409 16.41 3.38 -28.87
C GLY A 409 17.83 2.87 -28.67
N ASP A 410 18.02 1.55 -28.81
CA ASP A 410 19.30 0.88 -28.53
C ASP A 410 20.48 1.43 -29.33
N LEU A 411 20.23 1.83 -30.57
CA LEU A 411 21.22 2.40 -31.49
C LEU A 411 21.32 3.92 -31.41
N TYR A 412 20.29 4.59 -30.87
CA TYR A 412 20.07 6.02 -31.09
C TYR A 412 20.14 6.85 -29.81
N GLY A 413 20.08 6.21 -28.64
CA GLY A 413 20.04 6.88 -27.34
C GLY A 413 18.69 7.57 -27.11
N ASN A 414 18.72 8.73 -26.45
CA ASN A 414 17.55 9.57 -26.19
C ASN A 414 16.87 9.99 -27.49
N LEU A 415 15.59 9.67 -27.66
CA LEU A 415 14.81 9.98 -28.86
C LEU A 415 13.97 11.25 -28.70
N GLY A 416 14.33 12.14 -27.78
CA GLY A 416 13.70 13.45 -27.64
C GLY A 416 12.28 13.40 -27.09
N ALA A 417 11.84 12.27 -26.55
CA ALA A 417 10.54 12.16 -25.89
C ALA A 417 10.55 12.81 -24.50
N ARG A 418 9.48 13.52 -24.14
CA ARG A 418 9.28 14.17 -22.83
C ARG A 418 7.85 13.98 -22.37
N PHE A 419 7.69 13.90 -21.05
CA PHE A 419 6.41 14.06 -20.39
C PHE A 419 6.32 15.49 -19.87
N VAL A 420 5.30 16.22 -20.29
CA VAL A 420 5.14 17.66 -20.04
C VAL A 420 3.65 17.96 -20.00
N ASP A 421 3.17 18.72 -19.04
CA ASP A 421 1.80 19.26 -19.07
C ASP A 421 1.71 20.38 -20.11
N LEU A 422 1.09 20.12 -21.25
CA LEU A 422 0.99 21.07 -22.37
C LEU A 422 -0.26 21.94 -22.29
N ASN A 423 -1.33 21.44 -21.68
CA ASN A 423 -2.61 22.15 -21.64
C ASN A 423 -2.90 22.79 -20.27
N GLY A 424 -2.04 22.55 -19.28
CA GLY A 424 -2.16 23.07 -17.92
C GLY A 424 -3.23 22.33 -17.09
N ASP A 425 -3.57 21.09 -17.44
CA ASP A 425 -4.60 20.31 -16.75
C ASP A 425 -4.08 19.49 -15.56
N GLY A 426 -2.79 19.59 -15.27
CA GLY A 426 -2.09 18.89 -14.20
C GLY A 426 -1.73 17.44 -14.54
N ARG A 427 -2.06 16.96 -15.74
CA ARG A 427 -1.67 15.62 -16.22
C ARG A 427 -0.48 15.73 -17.17
N MET A 428 0.36 14.72 -17.12
CA MET A 428 1.54 14.67 -17.95
C MET A 428 1.16 14.22 -19.37
N ASP A 429 1.32 15.11 -20.34
CA ASP A 429 1.18 14.84 -21.77
C ASP A 429 2.48 14.29 -22.36
N PHE A 430 2.43 13.77 -23.59
CA PHE A 430 3.59 13.18 -24.25
C PHE A 430 3.97 13.94 -25.52
N VAL A 431 5.21 14.41 -25.60
CA VAL A 431 5.76 15.07 -26.79
C VAL A 431 7.08 14.43 -27.21
N TYR A 432 7.37 14.47 -28.51
CA TYR A 432 8.68 14.14 -29.03
C TYR A 432 8.97 14.93 -30.31
N ASN A 433 10.24 15.21 -30.55
CA ASN A 433 10.74 15.73 -31.81
C ASN A 433 12.21 15.33 -31.93
N CYS A 434 12.49 14.37 -32.81
CA CYS A 434 13.79 13.78 -33.00
C CYS A 434 14.18 13.72 -34.46
N TRP A 435 15.39 14.17 -34.75
CA TRP A 435 15.99 13.97 -36.06
C TRP A 435 16.62 12.58 -36.16
N ILE A 436 16.08 11.69 -36.99
CA ILE A 436 16.59 10.32 -37.20
C ILE A 436 17.04 10.15 -38.66
N LYS A 437 18.36 10.10 -38.88
CA LYS A 437 18.99 9.98 -40.21
C LYS A 437 18.54 11.09 -41.18
N THR A 438 17.57 10.81 -42.04
CA THR A 438 17.00 11.72 -43.06
C THR A 438 15.52 12.07 -42.79
N LYS A 439 14.96 11.60 -41.68
CA LYS A 439 13.55 11.81 -41.31
C LYS A 439 13.46 12.53 -39.97
N ASN A 440 12.55 13.50 -39.91
CA ASN A 440 12.14 14.10 -38.64
C ASN A 440 10.94 13.32 -38.08
N GLU A 441 11.09 12.74 -36.90
CA GLU A 441 10.01 12.08 -36.17
C GLU A 441 9.56 12.97 -35.04
N LYS A 442 8.32 13.48 -35.15
CA LYS A 442 7.74 14.41 -34.19
C LYS A 442 6.26 14.13 -33.95
N GLY A 443 5.77 14.52 -32.79
CA GLY A 443 4.37 14.41 -32.41
C GLY A 443 4.11 14.91 -31.00
N ALA A 444 2.83 15.13 -30.69
CA ALA A 444 2.34 15.50 -29.38
C ALA A 444 0.99 14.82 -29.11
N TYR A 445 0.77 14.42 -27.86
CA TYR A 445 -0.40 13.66 -27.42
C TYR A 445 -0.85 14.13 -26.05
N LEU A 446 -2.09 14.58 -25.94
CA LEU A 446 -2.69 14.96 -24.66
C LEU A 446 -3.18 13.74 -23.90
N ASN A 447 -2.94 13.71 -22.59
CA ASN A 447 -3.40 12.67 -21.68
C ASN A 447 -4.81 12.99 -21.17
N LEU A 448 -5.82 12.60 -21.95
CA LEU A 448 -7.20 12.93 -21.62
C LEU A 448 -7.84 11.91 -20.66
N PRO A 449 -8.54 12.36 -19.60
CA PRO A 449 -9.21 11.49 -18.64
C PRO A 449 -10.06 10.41 -19.31
N GLY A 450 -9.83 9.14 -18.96
CA GLY A 450 -10.56 7.99 -19.48
C GLY A 450 -10.27 7.59 -20.94
N LYS A 451 -9.64 8.47 -21.73
CA LYS A 451 -9.25 8.23 -23.14
C LYS A 451 -7.77 7.84 -23.28
N GLY A 452 -6.91 8.32 -22.39
CA GLY A 452 -5.46 8.17 -22.48
C GLY A 452 -4.84 9.12 -23.51
N PHE A 453 -3.68 8.75 -24.07
CA PHE A 453 -2.95 9.61 -25.00
C PHE A 453 -3.69 9.78 -26.34
N CYS A 454 -4.18 10.99 -26.59
CA CYS A 454 -4.87 11.38 -27.81
C CYS A 454 -3.98 12.29 -28.66
N SER A 455 -3.85 12.01 -29.96
CA SER A 455 -3.05 12.83 -30.87
C SER A 455 -3.48 14.29 -30.85
N ALA A 456 -2.53 15.20 -30.65
CA ALA A 456 -2.75 16.64 -30.56
C ALA A 456 -1.66 17.39 -31.36
N PRO A 457 -1.70 17.31 -32.71
CA PRO A 457 -0.62 17.77 -33.57
C PRO A 457 -0.31 19.27 -33.42
N GLN A 458 -1.26 20.09 -32.98
CA GLN A 458 -1.06 21.51 -32.71
C GLN A 458 0.01 21.78 -31.63
N PHE A 459 0.23 20.85 -30.71
CA PHE A 459 1.26 20.94 -29.67
C PHE A 459 2.59 20.28 -30.08
N THR A 460 2.74 19.83 -31.33
CA THR A 460 4.00 19.24 -31.81
C THR A 460 5.15 20.23 -31.65
N PRO A 461 6.26 19.87 -30.97
CA PRO A 461 7.35 20.80 -30.71
C PRO A 461 7.89 21.41 -32.02
N PRO A 462 8.03 22.74 -32.14
CA PRO A 462 8.47 23.38 -33.39
C PRO A 462 9.93 23.08 -33.76
N TYR A 463 10.75 22.72 -32.77
CA TYR A 463 12.18 22.48 -32.93
C TYR A 463 12.59 21.09 -32.43
N HIS A 464 13.72 20.58 -32.91
CA HIS A 464 14.22 19.26 -32.54
C HIS A 464 14.69 19.25 -31.08
N ILE A 465 14.20 18.29 -30.31
CA ILE A 465 14.61 18.08 -28.91
C ILE A 465 15.88 17.24 -28.86
N ALA A 466 15.93 16.21 -29.70
CA ALA A 466 17.07 15.31 -29.82
C ALA A 466 17.42 15.03 -31.29
N ALA A 467 18.60 14.47 -31.52
CA ALA A 467 18.93 13.83 -32.78
C ALA A 467 19.59 12.46 -32.52
N ALA A 468 19.22 11.48 -33.33
CA ALA A 468 19.84 10.16 -33.31
C ALA A 468 21.36 10.29 -33.42
N ASN A 469 22.09 9.61 -32.53
CA ASN A 469 23.56 9.65 -32.41
C ASN A 469 24.17 10.99 -31.96
N HIS A 470 23.35 12.01 -31.73
CA HIS A 470 23.77 13.32 -31.22
C HIS A 470 23.09 13.67 -29.88
N GLY A 471 22.12 12.91 -29.41
CA GLY A 471 21.54 13.13 -28.09
C GLY A 471 20.76 14.45 -27.97
N ASP A 472 20.89 15.14 -26.83
CA ASP A 472 20.14 16.35 -26.47
C ASP A 472 20.61 17.58 -27.27
N LEU A 473 19.68 18.23 -27.99
CA LEU A 473 20.00 19.39 -28.83
C LEU A 473 19.80 20.74 -28.12
N GLY A 474 19.64 20.74 -26.79
CA GLY A 474 19.55 21.95 -25.99
C GLY A 474 18.16 22.59 -25.99
N ALA A 475 17.11 21.79 -26.25
CA ALA A 475 15.73 22.23 -26.10
C ALA A 475 15.21 21.96 -24.68
N ARG A 476 14.46 22.90 -24.10
CA ARG A 476 13.84 22.78 -22.77
C ARG A 476 12.38 23.17 -22.84
N PHE A 477 11.58 22.56 -21.95
CA PHE A 477 10.19 22.94 -21.71
C PHE A 477 10.12 23.63 -20.35
N VAL A 478 9.70 24.89 -20.33
CA VAL A 478 9.71 25.77 -19.16
C VAL A 478 8.56 26.76 -19.32
N ASP A 479 7.78 27.04 -18.29
CA ASP A 479 6.80 28.14 -18.32
C ASP A 479 7.54 29.49 -18.23
N LEU A 480 7.58 30.24 -19.33
CA LEU A 480 8.33 31.49 -19.46
C LEU A 480 7.46 32.72 -19.14
N ASN A 481 6.15 32.64 -19.35
CA ASN A 481 5.24 33.76 -19.14
C ASN A 481 4.42 33.63 -17.85
N GLY A 482 4.55 32.53 -17.13
CA GLY A 482 3.84 32.25 -15.87
C GLY A 482 2.37 31.91 -16.09
N ASP A 483 1.99 31.39 -17.26
CA ASP A 483 0.60 31.06 -17.58
C ASP A 483 0.19 29.62 -17.22
N GLY A 484 1.10 28.86 -16.61
CA GLY A 484 0.91 27.49 -16.17
C GLY A 484 1.10 26.45 -17.29
N LYS A 485 1.44 26.86 -18.52
CA LYS A 485 1.71 25.95 -19.63
C LYS A 485 3.20 25.92 -19.92
N ALA A 486 3.69 24.74 -20.30
CA ALA A 486 5.09 24.61 -20.68
C ALA A 486 5.36 25.26 -22.05
N ASP A 487 6.23 26.28 -22.06
CA ASP A 487 6.78 26.88 -23.27
C ASP A 487 8.04 26.15 -23.73
N MET A 488 8.48 26.39 -24.97
CA MET A 488 9.65 25.73 -25.53
C MET A 488 10.76 26.74 -25.83
N VAL A 489 11.97 26.48 -25.33
CA VAL A 489 13.18 27.23 -25.65
C VAL A 489 14.26 26.31 -26.20
N TYR A 490 15.14 26.85 -27.03
CA TYR A 490 16.35 26.16 -27.47
C TYR A 490 17.48 27.13 -27.74
N HIS A 491 18.71 26.69 -27.47
CA HIS A 491 19.91 27.44 -27.84
C HIS A 491 21.09 26.47 -27.93
N ARG A 492 21.63 26.29 -29.12
CA ARG A 492 22.83 25.46 -29.35
C ARG A 492 23.80 26.07 -30.34
N ILE A 493 25.06 25.66 -30.22
CA ILE A 493 26.08 25.88 -31.25
C ILE A 493 25.80 24.87 -32.37
N TYR A 494 25.86 25.23 -33.66
CA TYR A 494 25.71 24.30 -34.78
C TYR A 494 26.63 24.65 -35.95
N LYS A 495 27.61 23.81 -36.29
CA LYS A 495 28.60 24.03 -37.38
C LYS A 495 29.13 25.48 -37.43
N GLN A 496 29.66 25.96 -36.31
CA GLN A 496 30.17 27.34 -36.12
C GLN A 496 29.11 28.47 -36.19
N THR A 497 27.83 28.15 -36.36
CA THR A 497 26.70 29.07 -36.23
C THR A 497 25.93 28.81 -34.93
N THR A 498 24.86 29.56 -34.69
CA THR A 498 24.00 29.40 -33.53
C THR A 498 22.57 29.10 -33.97
N GLN A 499 21.94 28.09 -33.36
CA GLN A 499 20.51 27.83 -33.52
C GLN A 499 19.82 28.11 -32.19
N LYS A 500 18.97 29.13 -32.16
CA LYS A 500 18.31 29.61 -30.93
C LYS A 500 16.90 30.10 -31.21
N GLY A 501 16.06 30.04 -30.19
CA GLY A 501 14.70 30.56 -30.25
C GLY A 501 13.86 30.19 -29.05
N ALA A 502 12.66 30.74 -29.01
CA ALA A 502 11.65 30.47 -28.00
C ALA A 502 10.24 30.52 -28.60
N TYR A 503 9.35 29.68 -28.09
CA TYR A 503 7.96 29.57 -28.50
C TYR A 503 7.08 29.49 -27.26
N LEU A 504 6.09 30.38 -27.17
CA LEU A 504 5.06 30.31 -26.13
C LEU A 504 3.97 29.32 -26.52
N ASN A 505 3.50 28.55 -25.56
CA ASN A 505 2.37 27.65 -25.69
C ASN A 505 1.06 28.39 -25.39
N THR A 506 0.29 28.66 -26.44
CA THR A 506 -0.98 29.42 -26.32
C THR A 506 -2.15 28.59 -25.80
N GLY A 507 -1.98 27.28 -25.59
CA GLY A 507 -3.08 26.33 -25.39
C GLY A 507 -3.75 25.87 -26.69
N ASN A 508 -3.46 26.51 -27.83
CA ASN A 508 -3.88 26.08 -29.17
C ASN A 508 -2.70 25.80 -30.10
N GLY A 509 -1.50 25.68 -29.54
CA GLY A 509 -0.24 25.50 -30.25
C GLY A 509 0.78 26.59 -29.95
N TRP A 510 1.80 26.68 -30.81
CA TRP A 510 3.01 27.44 -30.54
C TRP A 510 3.00 28.82 -31.21
N ARG A 511 3.38 29.86 -30.44
CA ARG A 511 3.60 31.21 -30.95
C ARG A 511 5.08 31.56 -30.81
N TRP A 512 5.73 31.96 -31.91
CA TRP A 512 7.11 32.44 -31.89
C TRP A 512 7.25 33.64 -30.93
N ALA A 513 8.20 33.56 -30.01
CA ALA A 513 8.41 34.55 -28.96
C ALA A 513 9.91 34.82 -28.73
N PRO A 514 10.60 35.44 -29.71
CA PRO A 514 12.05 35.56 -29.73
C PRO A 514 12.62 36.33 -28.54
N GLN A 515 11.83 37.17 -27.88
CA GLN A 515 12.22 37.91 -26.68
C GLN A 515 12.61 37.01 -25.50
N TYR A 516 12.10 35.76 -25.46
CA TYR A 516 12.48 34.77 -24.44
C TYR A 516 13.61 33.84 -24.89
N THR A 517 14.25 34.10 -26.03
CA THR A 517 15.40 33.30 -26.49
C THR A 517 16.50 33.28 -25.43
N PRO A 518 17.01 32.10 -25.01
CA PRO A 518 17.99 32.01 -23.94
C PRO A 518 19.25 32.86 -24.25
N PRO A 519 19.78 33.65 -23.31
CA PRO A 519 20.95 34.50 -23.54
C PRO A 519 22.25 33.73 -23.87
N PHE A 520 22.36 32.47 -23.44
CA PHE A 520 23.56 31.64 -23.65
C PHE A 520 23.21 30.23 -24.13
N HIS A 521 24.16 29.61 -24.81
CA HIS A 521 24.03 28.26 -25.38
C HIS A 521 23.80 27.21 -24.28
N ILE A 522 22.87 26.31 -24.51
CA ILE A 522 22.52 25.20 -23.60
C ILE A 522 23.35 23.95 -23.95
N ALA A 523 23.51 23.67 -25.25
CA ALA A 523 24.22 22.49 -25.75
C ALA A 523 25.15 22.80 -26.94
N THR A 524 26.09 21.90 -27.22
CA THR A 524 27.02 21.95 -28.37
C THR A 524 26.40 21.42 -29.66
N PHE A 525 27.15 21.49 -30.76
CA PHE A 525 26.77 21.01 -32.11
C PHE A 525 26.29 19.57 -32.14
N ASP A 526 26.96 18.70 -31.40
CA ASP A 526 26.67 17.28 -31.36
C ASP A 526 25.89 16.87 -30.11
N GLY A 527 25.39 17.81 -29.30
CA GLY A 527 24.58 17.54 -28.11
C GLY A 527 25.29 16.77 -26.99
N LYS A 528 26.63 16.65 -27.07
CA LYS A 528 27.41 15.82 -26.13
C LYS A 528 27.91 16.56 -24.90
N GLU A 529 27.96 17.89 -24.91
CA GLU A 529 28.42 18.67 -23.77
C GLU A 529 27.30 19.53 -23.16
N ASP A 530 27.19 19.47 -21.83
CA ASP A 530 26.49 20.48 -21.04
C ASP A 530 27.33 21.76 -20.98
N LEU A 531 26.75 22.89 -21.38
CA LEU A 531 27.42 24.18 -21.38
C LEU A 531 27.20 24.98 -20.08
N GLY A 532 26.58 24.37 -19.08
CA GLY A 532 26.42 24.94 -17.74
C GLY A 532 25.29 25.95 -17.63
N ALA A 533 24.31 25.91 -18.54
CA ALA A 533 23.11 26.73 -18.51
C ALA A 533 22.00 26.05 -17.69
N ARG A 534 21.27 26.83 -16.88
CA ARG A 534 20.16 26.35 -16.05
C ARG A 534 19.01 27.37 -16.09
N PHE A 535 17.80 26.83 -15.98
CA PHE A 535 16.56 27.59 -15.77
C PHE A 535 16.15 27.40 -14.32
N VAL A 536 16.07 28.49 -13.56
CA VAL A 536 15.94 28.46 -12.11
C VAL A 536 15.20 29.71 -11.66
N GLU A 537 14.36 29.62 -10.64
CA GLU A 537 13.78 30.79 -9.98
C GLU A 537 14.82 31.42 -9.03
N LEU A 538 15.27 32.66 -9.31
CA LEU A 538 16.22 33.40 -8.49
C LEU A 538 15.61 34.49 -7.60
N ASN A 539 14.49 35.12 -7.94
CA ASN A 539 14.01 36.33 -7.25
C ASN A 539 12.68 36.13 -6.48
N GLY A 540 12.00 35.00 -6.64
CA GLY A 540 10.72 34.70 -6.00
C GLY A 540 9.50 35.36 -6.67
N ASP A 541 9.61 35.84 -7.92
CA ASP A 541 8.51 36.43 -8.69
C ASP A 541 7.62 35.41 -9.43
N GLY A 542 7.95 34.12 -9.35
CA GLY A 542 7.20 33.02 -9.96
C GLY A 542 7.49 32.81 -11.44
N LYS A 543 8.42 33.55 -12.03
CA LYS A 543 8.90 33.34 -13.40
C LYS A 543 10.26 32.67 -13.39
N ILE A 544 10.50 31.82 -14.37
CA ILE A 544 11.77 31.10 -14.45
C ILE A 544 12.87 31.98 -15.04
N ASP A 545 13.96 32.14 -14.29
CA ASP A 545 15.14 32.90 -14.67
C ASP A 545 16.20 32.02 -15.37
N PHE A 546 17.26 32.65 -15.89
CA PHE A 546 18.32 31.96 -16.62
C PHE A 546 19.71 32.26 -16.06
N VAL A 547 20.48 31.22 -15.74
CA VAL A 547 21.87 31.33 -15.29
C VAL A 547 22.80 30.44 -16.09
N TYR A 548 24.07 30.84 -16.20
CA TYR A 548 25.12 29.96 -16.67
C TYR A 548 26.46 30.29 -16.02
N HIS A 549 27.28 29.26 -15.85
CA HIS A 549 28.68 29.42 -15.44
C HIS A 549 29.50 28.24 -15.96
N ARG A 550 30.35 28.50 -16.95
CA ARG A 550 31.24 27.53 -17.57
C ARG A 550 32.69 27.92 -17.35
N TRP A 551 33.48 26.99 -16.82
CA TRP A 551 34.93 27.14 -16.76
C TRP A 551 35.54 26.82 -18.12
N LEU A 552 36.51 27.62 -18.58
CA LEU A 552 37.33 27.33 -19.76
C LEU A 552 38.79 27.15 -19.34
N SER A 553 39.63 26.65 -20.24
CA SER A 553 41.07 26.51 -19.97
C SER A 553 41.75 27.86 -19.70
N GLY A 554 42.78 27.84 -18.83
CA GLY A 554 43.35 29.07 -18.27
C GLY A 554 42.34 29.78 -17.35
N LYS A 555 42.62 31.00 -16.88
CA LYS A 555 41.68 31.75 -16.02
C LYS A 555 40.40 32.23 -16.75
N LYS A 556 40.05 31.65 -17.91
CA LYS A 556 38.91 32.07 -18.74
C LYS A 556 37.61 31.42 -18.25
N GLN A 557 36.53 32.18 -18.28
CA GLN A 557 35.21 31.74 -17.82
C GLN A 557 34.12 32.37 -18.70
N GLN A 558 33.00 31.68 -18.85
CA GLN A 558 31.77 32.24 -19.43
C GLN A 558 30.70 32.17 -18.35
N LYS A 559 30.18 33.31 -17.89
CA LYS A 559 29.18 33.35 -16.82
C LYS A 559 28.19 34.49 -17.01
N GLY A 560 26.99 34.31 -16.49
CA GLY A 560 25.91 35.30 -16.55
C GLY A 560 24.67 34.82 -15.81
N ALA A 561 23.82 35.77 -15.46
CA ALA A 561 22.51 35.54 -14.87
C ALA A 561 21.55 36.61 -15.41
N TYR A 562 20.31 36.19 -15.67
CA TYR A 562 19.29 37.00 -16.33
C TYR A 562 17.93 36.73 -15.70
N LEU A 563 17.26 37.77 -15.23
CA LEU A 563 15.90 37.69 -14.71
C LEU A 563 14.88 37.74 -15.84
N ASN A 564 13.82 36.97 -15.70
CA ASN A 564 12.69 36.99 -16.62
C ASN A 564 11.69 38.09 -16.25
N THR A 565 11.66 39.15 -17.04
CA THR A 565 10.78 40.30 -16.78
C THR A 565 9.30 40.04 -17.15
N GLY A 566 9.00 38.91 -17.78
CA GLY A 566 7.72 38.68 -18.47
C GLY A 566 7.66 39.32 -19.86
N ASN A 567 8.70 40.03 -20.30
CA ASN A 567 8.85 40.52 -21.68
C ASN A 567 10.24 40.17 -22.27
N GLY A 568 10.90 39.15 -21.70
CA GLY A 568 12.25 38.73 -22.04
C GLY A 568 13.23 38.90 -20.87
N TRP A 569 14.52 38.91 -21.19
CA TRP A 569 15.61 38.78 -20.24
C TRP A 569 16.23 40.12 -19.84
N ALA A 570 16.39 40.36 -18.54
CA ALA A 570 17.16 41.48 -17.99
C ALA A 570 18.45 40.97 -17.33
N SER A 571 19.59 41.59 -17.62
CA SER A 571 20.87 41.22 -17.00
C SER A 571 20.82 41.40 -15.49
N ALA A 572 21.29 40.40 -14.75
CA ALA A 572 21.18 40.34 -13.28
C ALA A 572 22.50 39.86 -12.66
N PRO A 573 23.55 40.69 -12.68
CA PRO A 573 24.91 40.26 -12.33
C PRO A 573 25.06 39.76 -10.88
N ASP A 574 24.24 40.25 -9.95
CA ASP A 574 24.27 39.82 -8.54
C ASP A 574 23.84 38.36 -8.34
N PHE A 575 23.15 37.78 -9.33
CA PHE A 575 22.72 36.38 -9.33
C PHE A 575 23.65 35.46 -10.14
N ILE A 576 24.80 35.94 -10.63
CA ILE A 576 25.77 35.07 -11.30
C ILE A 576 26.22 33.94 -10.35
N PRO A 577 26.11 32.66 -10.74
CA PRO A 577 26.47 31.55 -9.86
C PRO A 577 27.92 31.66 -9.36
N PRO A 578 28.19 31.57 -8.04
CA PRO A 578 29.55 31.69 -7.49
C PRO A 578 30.52 30.58 -7.93
N PHE A 579 30.02 29.44 -8.39
CA PHE A 579 30.81 28.28 -8.79
C PHE A 579 30.45 27.81 -10.21
N HIS A 580 31.44 27.24 -10.90
CA HIS A 580 31.28 26.71 -12.25
C HIS A 580 30.30 25.53 -12.26
N ILE A 581 29.35 25.58 -13.19
CA ILE A 581 28.35 24.53 -13.38
C ILE A 581 28.89 23.45 -14.32
N ALA A 582 29.62 23.84 -15.36
CA ALA A 582 30.18 22.91 -16.35
C ALA A 582 31.58 23.30 -16.82
N ALA A 583 32.28 22.37 -17.47
CA ALA A 583 33.57 22.60 -18.11
C ALA A 583 33.76 21.72 -19.38
N PRO A 584 34.44 22.23 -20.43
CA PRO A 584 34.86 21.43 -21.58
C PRO A 584 35.65 20.19 -21.13
N GLY A 585 35.33 19.02 -21.69
CA GLY A 585 35.99 17.75 -21.35
C GLY A 585 35.65 17.15 -19.97
N HIS A 586 34.96 17.89 -19.09
CA HIS A 586 34.51 17.40 -17.79
C HIS A 586 32.98 17.27 -17.68
N GLY A 587 32.22 18.03 -18.47
CA GLY A 587 30.76 18.05 -18.40
C GLY A 587 30.25 18.80 -17.18
N ASP A 588 29.25 18.24 -16.49
CA ASP A 588 28.67 18.77 -15.24
C ASP A 588 29.67 18.66 -14.07
N LEU A 589 29.90 19.79 -13.39
CA LEU A 589 30.85 19.91 -12.28
C LEU A 589 30.20 19.73 -10.90
N GLY A 590 28.92 19.34 -10.85
CA GLY A 590 28.24 18.99 -9.60
C GLY A 590 27.59 20.17 -8.88
N ALA A 591 27.45 21.32 -9.52
CA ALA A 591 26.66 22.43 -9.00
C ALA A 591 25.16 22.08 -9.06
N ARG A 592 24.44 22.27 -7.95
CA ARG A 592 23.01 21.99 -7.84
C ARG A 592 22.28 23.21 -7.30
N PHE A 593 21.13 23.51 -7.89
CA PHE A 593 20.22 24.57 -7.46
C PHE A 593 19.03 23.94 -6.74
N THR A 594 18.77 24.34 -5.50
CA THR A 594 17.69 23.78 -4.67
C THR A 594 17.43 24.70 -3.49
N ASP A 595 16.19 24.80 -3.01
CA ASP A 595 15.87 25.57 -1.80
C ASP A 595 16.33 24.80 -0.54
N LEU A 596 17.35 25.32 0.15
CA LEU A 596 17.96 24.69 1.33
C LEU A 596 17.35 25.21 2.63
N ASN A 597 16.88 26.47 2.65
CA ASN A 597 16.38 27.11 3.85
C ASN A 597 14.84 27.15 3.92
N GLY A 598 14.16 26.75 2.84
CA GLY A 598 12.70 26.75 2.72
C GLY A 598 12.11 28.12 2.43
N ASP A 599 12.87 29.04 1.82
CA ASP A 599 12.42 30.41 1.54
C ASP A 599 11.80 30.60 0.13
N GLY A 600 11.68 29.50 -0.63
CA GLY A 600 11.08 29.45 -1.96
C GLY A 600 12.04 29.87 -3.08
N LYS A 601 13.28 30.27 -2.79
CA LYS A 601 14.28 30.63 -3.80
C LYS A 601 15.31 29.54 -3.94
N ALA A 602 15.89 29.42 -5.13
CA ALA A 602 16.92 28.42 -5.34
C ALA A 602 18.27 28.86 -4.75
N ASP A 603 18.82 28.02 -3.86
CA ASP A 603 20.18 28.13 -3.33
C ASP A 603 21.16 27.29 -4.16
N LEU A 604 22.47 27.53 -4.02
CA LEU A 604 23.51 26.82 -4.74
C LEU A 604 24.35 25.94 -3.80
N ILE A 605 24.50 24.66 -4.12
CA ILE A 605 25.45 23.75 -3.45
C ILE A 605 26.38 23.05 -4.43
N TYR A 606 27.61 22.76 -3.99
CA TYR A 606 28.55 21.93 -4.75
C TYR A 606 29.57 21.26 -3.82
N ASN A 607 30.01 20.06 -4.21
CA ASN A 607 31.14 19.35 -3.63
C ASN A 607 31.78 18.50 -4.72
N ARG A 608 32.74 19.09 -5.42
CA ARG A 608 33.48 18.50 -6.53
C ARG A 608 34.81 17.94 -6.04
N TRP A 609 35.07 16.67 -6.34
CA TRP A 609 36.37 16.05 -6.12
C TRP A 609 37.14 15.99 -7.44
N ILE A 610 38.27 16.72 -7.51
CA ILE A 610 39.08 16.79 -8.72
C ILE A 610 40.09 15.63 -8.75
N ASN A 611 40.81 15.43 -7.64
CA ASN A 611 41.75 14.34 -7.45
C ASN A 611 42.00 14.14 -5.95
N LEU A 612 42.81 13.13 -5.56
CA LEU A 612 43.07 12.76 -4.16
C LEU A 612 43.48 13.93 -3.24
N PHE A 613 44.04 15.01 -3.79
CA PHE A 613 44.55 16.15 -3.03
C PHE A 613 43.75 17.44 -3.24
N SER A 614 42.76 17.46 -4.13
CA SER A 614 42.04 18.67 -4.53
C SER A 614 40.52 18.47 -4.54
N GLN A 615 39.85 19.25 -3.70
CA GLN A 615 38.40 19.29 -3.56
C GLN A 615 37.90 20.73 -3.57
N GLN A 616 36.82 20.99 -4.29
CA GLN A 616 36.11 22.27 -4.31
C GLN A 616 34.72 22.07 -3.74
N LYS A 617 34.36 22.76 -2.66
CA LYS A 617 33.05 22.63 -2.04
C LYS A 617 32.53 23.96 -1.52
N GLY A 618 31.23 24.12 -1.52
CA GLY A 618 30.59 25.34 -1.07
C GLY A 618 29.07 25.26 -1.08
N ALA A 619 28.46 26.20 -0.38
CA ALA A 619 27.03 26.42 -0.37
C ALA A 619 26.75 27.92 -0.24
N TYR A 620 25.78 28.41 -1.00
CA TYR A 620 25.39 29.81 -1.05
C TYR A 620 23.87 29.91 -1.01
N LEU A 621 23.35 30.67 -0.05
CA LEU A 621 21.93 31.01 0.01
C LEU A 621 21.63 32.19 -0.91
N ASN A 622 20.49 32.16 -1.56
CA ASN A 622 19.97 33.26 -2.35
C ASN A 622 18.98 34.09 -1.52
N ASN A 623 19.40 35.27 -1.08
CA ASN A 623 18.54 36.13 -0.26
C ASN A 623 17.57 37.02 -1.08
N GLY A 624 17.39 36.73 -2.37
CA GLY A 624 16.59 37.53 -3.31
C GLY A 624 17.28 38.79 -3.83
N LYS A 625 18.54 39.04 -3.45
CA LYS A 625 19.36 40.13 -3.98
C LYS A 625 20.72 39.66 -4.46
N LYS A 626 21.33 38.72 -3.75
CA LYS A 626 22.67 38.17 -4.06
C LYS A 626 22.89 36.83 -3.39
N TRP A 627 23.97 36.16 -3.80
CA TRP A 627 24.49 34.97 -3.14
C TRP A 627 25.18 35.29 -1.81
N VAL A 628 24.83 34.56 -0.76
CA VAL A 628 25.41 34.67 0.59
C VAL A 628 26.04 33.35 0.98
N TRP A 629 27.33 33.34 1.32
CA TRP A 629 28.03 32.13 1.75
C TRP A 629 27.38 31.49 2.99
N ALA A 630 27.09 30.20 2.92
CA ALA A 630 26.41 29.47 3.99
C ALA A 630 27.09 28.14 4.29
N ARG A 631 28.18 28.21 5.06
CA ARG A 631 29.07 27.07 5.36
C ARG A 631 28.33 25.85 5.92
N GLN A 632 27.26 26.05 6.68
CA GLN A 632 26.48 24.98 7.31
C GLN A 632 25.76 24.07 6.31
N TYR A 633 25.50 24.54 5.08
CA TYR A 633 24.83 23.77 4.04
C TYR A 633 25.79 23.11 3.03
N ILE A 634 27.10 23.19 3.24
CA ILE A 634 28.06 22.51 2.36
C ILE A 634 27.77 21.00 2.34
N PRO A 635 27.56 20.36 1.17
CA PRO A 635 27.22 18.95 1.09
C PRO A 635 28.29 18.07 1.77
N PRO A 636 27.91 17.15 2.67
CA PRO A 636 28.85 16.28 3.36
C PRO A 636 29.48 15.22 2.44
N HIS A 637 28.90 15.00 1.26
CA HIS A 637 29.38 14.05 0.26
C HIS A 637 29.47 14.67 -1.13
N GLN A 638 30.25 14.05 -2.02
CA GLN A 638 30.57 14.59 -3.34
C GLN A 638 29.36 14.63 -4.27
N THR A 639 29.04 15.81 -4.78
CA THR A 639 28.03 16.01 -5.83
C THR A 639 28.59 15.72 -7.23
N ALA A 640 29.91 15.80 -7.40
CA ALA A 640 30.61 15.37 -8.61
C ALA A 640 32.03 14.88 -8.29
N VAL A 641 32.54 13.98 -9.13
CA VAL A 641 33.95 13.53 -9.12
C VAL A 641 34.45 13.54 -10.55
N ASP A 642 35.59 14.18 -10.79
CA ASP A 642 36.18 14.26 -12.12
C ASP A 642 36.48 12.84 -12.66
N GLY A 643 36.09 12.60 -13.93
CA GLY A 643 36.20 11.29 -14.58
C GLY A 643 35.09 10.30 -14.23
N ILE A 644 34.13 10.66 -13.37
CA ILE A 644 33.02 9.80 -12.96
C ILE A 644 31.70 10.43 -13.38
N ALA A 645 30.88 9.66 -14.12
CA ALA A 645 29.63 10.18 -14.69
C ALA A 645 28.48 10.34 -13.68
N ASP A 646 28.35 9.45 -12.68
CA ASP A 646 27.31 9.51 -11.65
C ASP A 646 27.90 9.11 -10.29
N THR A 647 27.85 10.01 -9.30
CA THR A 647 28.35 9.75 -7.94
C THR A 647 27.35 9.01 -7.07
N GLY A 648 26.14 8.75 -7.58
CA GLY A 648 25.05 8.14 -6.84
C GLY A 648 24.41 9.05 -5.80
N LEU A 649 24.79 10.34 -5.72
CA LEU A 649 24.15 11.32 -4.86
C LEU A 649 22.82 11.78 -5.46
N ARG A 650 21.78 11.90 -4.62
CA ARG A 650 20.47 12.47 -4.95
C ARG A 650 20.04 13.46 -3.88
N LEU A 651 19.30 14.47 -4.32
CA LEU A 651 18.68 15.50 -3.49
C LEU A 651 17.17 15.24 -3.49
N VAL A 652 16.61 14.90 -2.33
CA VAL A 652 15.21 14.44 -2.20
C VAL A 652 14.74 14.73 -0.78
N ASP A 653 13.50 15.18 -0.57
CA ASP A 653 12.90 15.27 0.77
C ASP A 653 12.37 13.89 1.21
N PHE A 654 12.98 13.26 2.21
CA PHE A 654 12.57 11.93 2.70
C PHE A 654 11.63 11.98 3.89
N ASN A 655 11.58 13.09 4.60
CA ASN A 655 10.81 13.19 5.84
C ASN A 655 9.50 14.00 5.65
N GLY A 656 9.30 14.57 4.46
CA GLY A 656 8.14 15.35 4.07
C GLY A 656 8.09 16.72 4.76
N ASP A 657 9.23 17.28 5.18
CA ASP A 657 9.30 18.57 5.88
C ASP A 657 9.48 19.78 4.94
N GLY A 658 9.54 19.53 3.63
CA GLY A 658 9.68 20.55 2.59
C GLY A 658 11.11 20.99 2.35
N LYS A 659 12.10 20.47 3.10
CA LYS A 659 13.52 20.77 2.89
C LYS A 659 14.19 19.62 2.15
N ILE A 660 15.14 19.98 1.29
CA ILE A 660 15.85 18.99 0.50
C ILE A 660 16.87 18.23 1.36
N ASP A 661 16.81 16.90 1.35
CA ASP A 661 17.79 16.03 2.02
C ASP A 661 18.81 15.45 1.02
N ILE A 662 19.87 14.83 1.54
CA ILE A 662 20.91 14.17 0.74
C ILE A 662 20.91 12.67 0.99
N VAL A 663 20.93 11.88 -0.09
CA VAL A 663 21.30 10.46 -0.04
C VAL A 663 22.37 10.15 -1.07
N TYR A 664 23.15 9.12 -0.79
CA TYR A 664 24.07 8.57 -1.77
C TYR A 664 24.29 7.09 -1.52
N TYR A 665 24.46 6.34 -2.61
CA TYR A 665 24.96 4.98 -2.55
C TYR A 665 25.69 4.65 -3.85
N ARG A 666 27.01 4.51 -3.75
CA ARG A 666 27.92 4.29 -4.86
C ARG A 666 28.77 3.03 -4.65
N TRP A 667 28.86 2.21 -5.68
CA TRP A 667 29.75 1.06 -5.73
C TRP A 667 31.05 1.42 -6.47
N LEU A 668 32.16 1.53 -5.73
CA LEU A 668 33.44 1.94 -6.33
C LEU A 668 34.12 0.76 -7.01
N ASN A 669 34.23 -0.36 -6.29
CA ASN A 669 34.80 -1.61 -6.78
C ASN A 669 34.30 -2.79 -5.92
N ALA A 670 34.69 -4.02 -6.27
CA ALA A 670 34.23 -5.24 -5.59
C ALA A 670 34.35 -5.22 -4.05
N LEU A 671 35.27 -4.42 -3.49
CA LEU A 671 35.56 -4.36 -2.06
C LEU A 671 35.06 -3.07 -1.39
N VAL A 672 34.83 -2.00 -2.15
CA VAL A 672 34.59 -0.65 -1.60
C VAL A 672 33.25 -0.06 -2.05
N GLN A 673 32.49 0.43 -1.08
CA GLN A 673 31.20 1.08 -1.26
C GLN A 673 31.14 2.38 -0.44
N GLN A 674 30.47 3.39 -0.96
CA GLN A 674 30.17 4.64 -0.25
C GLN A 674 28.66 4.80 -0.14
N LYS A 675 28.13 4.97 1.06
CA LYS A 675 26.69 5.13 1.30
C LYS A 675 26.39 6.00 2.50
N GLY A 676 25.24 6.67 2.46
CA GLY A 676 24.73 7.44 3.59
C GLY A 676 23.49 8.25 3.23
N ALA A 677 22.93 8.88 4.25
CA ALA A 677 21.81 9.80 4.15
C ALA A 677 21.96 10.91 5.19
N TYR A 678 21.58 12.12 4.83
CA TYR A 678 21.66 13.31 5.67
C TYR A 678 20.39 14.12 5.55
N LEU A 679 19.71 14.37 6.67
CA LEU A 679 18.56 15.27 6.70
C LEU A 679 19.00 16.72 6.80
N ASN A 680 18.29 17.62 6.11
CA ASN A 680 18.42 19.05 6.28
C ASN A 680 17.54 19.53 7.43
N ASN A 681 18.15 19.90 8.55
CA ASN A 681 17.41 20.35 9.74
C ASN A 681 17.11 21.86 9.75
N GLY A 682 17.35 22.57 8.65
CA GLY A 682 17.25 24.03 8.54
C GLY A 682 18.45 24.79 9.11
N ASN A 683 19.45 24.11 9.68
CA ASN A 683 20.72 24.67 10.13
C ASN A 683 21.92 23.86 9.62
N GLY A 684 21.71 23.05 8.58
CA GLY A 684 22.71 22.15 7.99
C GLY A 684 22.30 20.68 8.04
N TRP A 685 23.29 19.80 7.99
CA TRP A 685 23.10 18.37 7.72
C TRP A 685 23.20 17.50 8.98
N THR A 686 22.21 16.64 9.21
CA THR A 686 22.22 15.62 10.26
C THR A 686 22.31 14.23 9.65
N ASN A 687 23.36 13.46 9.97
CA ASN A 687 23.51 12.09 9.48
C ASN A 687 22.36 11.19 9.98
N MET A 688 21.65 10.53 9.06
CA MET A 688 20.46 9.73 9.35
C MET A 688 20.54 8.36 8.67
N PRO A 689 21.30 7.40 9.24
CA PRO A 689 21.59 6.13 8.60
C PRO A 689 20.35 5.29 8.24
N SER A 690 19.22 5.47 8.92
CA SER A 690 17.95 4.78 8.64
C SER A 690 17.39 5.06 7.24
N TYR A 691 17.75 6.21 6.64
CA TYR A 691 17.38 6.59 5.27
C TYR A 691 18.45 6.22 4.24
N THR A 692 19.54 5.55 4.63
CA THR A 692 20.55 5.07 3.68
C THR A 692 19.87 4.14 2.65
N PRO A 693 20.03 4.37 1.34
CA PRO A 693 19.36 3.56 0.32
C PRO A 693 19.72 2.07 0.48
N PRO A 694 18.74 1.15 0.36
CA PRO A 694 19.00 -0.29 0.49
C PRO A 694 19.84 -0.89 -0.64
N PHE A 695 19.90 -0.23 -1.79
CA PHE A 695 20.62 -0.68 -2.99
C PHE A 695 21.41 0.46 -3.63
N HIS A 696 22.49 0.11 -4.32
CA HIS A 696 23.38 1.06 -4.99
C HIS A 696 22.62 1.88 -6.05
N ILE A 697 22.84 3.18 -6.03
CA ILE A 697 22.26 4.10 -7.02
C ILE A 697 23.14 4.13 -8.27
N ALA A 698 24.46 4.17 -8.07
CA ALA A 698 25.45 4.22 -9.14
C ALA A 698 26.66 3.31 -8.85
N ALA A 699 27.43 3.02 -9.89
CA ALA A 699 28.73 2.36 -9.79
C ALA A 699 29.75 2.97 -10.75
N ASP A 700 31.02 3.04 -10.36
CA ASP A 700 32.08 3.71 -11.15
C ASP A 700 32.21 3.12 -12.55
N LYS A 701 32.17 1.78 -12.64
CA LYS A 701 32.30 1.06 -13.91
C LYS A 701 31.03 1.10 -14.77
N TYR A 702 29.86 1.32 -14.17
CA TYR A 702 28.57 1.09 -14.84
C TYR A 702 27.70 2.35 -14.97
N GLY A 703 27.99 3.41 -14.22
CA GLY A 703 27.15 4.59 -14.11
C GLY A 703 25.88 4.34 -13.28
N ASP A 704 24.76 4.91 -13.72
CA ASP A 704 23.42 4.72 -13.12
C ASP A 704 23.01 3.23 -13.14
N LEU A 705 22.59 2.71 -11.99
CA LEU A 705 22.16 1.32 -11.81
C LEU A 705 20.64 1.15 -11.88
N GLY A 706 19.90 2.17 -12.31
CA GLY A 706 18.46 2.09 -12.49
C GLY A 706 17.68 2.18 -11.18
N ALA A 707 18.23 2.86 -10.18
CA ALA A 707 17.54 3.17 -8.94
C ALA A 707 16.82 4.53 -9.04
N ARG A 708 15.59 4.61 -8.55
CA ARG A 708 14.72 5.79 -8.62
C ARG A 708 14.09 6.06 -7.27
N PHE A 709 13.84 7.34 -7.03
CA PHE A 709 13.14 7.86 -5.87
C PHE A 709 11.81 8.43 -6.37
N ALA A 710 10.70 7.89 -5.89
CA ALA A 710 9.35 8.23 -6.33
C ALA A 710 8.35 7.81 -5.25
N ASP A 711 7.30 8.60 -5.00
CA ASP A 711 6.18 8.20 -4.14
C ASP A 711 5.30 7.22 -4.91
N VAL A 712 5.54 5.90 -4.76
CA VAL A 712 4.86 4.87 -5.56
C VAL A 712 3.61 4.33 -4.86
N ASN A 713 3.36 4.70 -3.60
CA ASN A 713 2.15 4.34 -2.87
C ASN A 713 1.19 5.52 -2.63
N GLY A 714 1.57 6.73 -3.04
CA GLY A 714 0.78 7.96 -2.94
C GLY A 714 0.61 8.44 -1.50
N ASP A 715 1.58 8.19 -0.62
CA ASP A 715 1.50 8.56 0.80
C ASP A 715 2.16 9.91 1.15
N GLY A 716 2.72 10.58 0.15
CA GLY A 716 3.41 11.86 0.24
C GLY A 716 4.88 11.74 0.64
N LEU A 717 5.40 10.53 0.89
CA LEU A 717 6.81 10.29 1.16
C LEU A 717 7.49 9.64 -0.05
N ILE A 718 8.76 10.01 -0.26
CA ILE A 718 9.50 9.47 -1.39
C ILE A 718 9.99 8.05 -1.09
N ASP A 719 9.57 7.09 -1.91
CA ASP A 719 10.00 5.69 -1.86
C ASP A 719 11.25 5.41 -2.70
N PHE A 720 11.79 4.20 -2.58
CA PHE A 720 12.96 3.76 -3.33
C PHE A 720 12.70 2.48 -4.12
N VAL A 721 12.89 2.55 -5.43
CA VAL A 721 12.66 1.42 -6.35
C VAL A 721 13.84 1.24 -7.30
N TYR A 722 14.12 0.00 -7.70
CA TYR A 722 15.13 -0.28 -8.70
C TYR A 722 14.81 -1.54 -9.50
N HIS A 723 15.23 -1.55 -10.76
CA HIS A 723 15.21 -2.74 -11.61
C HIS A 723 16.29 -2.62 -12.67
N ARG A 724 17.26 -3.54 -12.62
CA ARG A 724 18.40 -3.58 -13.52
C ARG A 724 18.62 -4.97 -14.11
N TRP A 725 19.02 -4.97 -15.38
CA TRP A 725 19.45 -6.16 -16.09
C TRP A 725 20.97 -6.29 -16.11
N ILE A 726 21.50 -7.43 -15.67
CA ILE A 726 22.96 -7.68 -15.70
C ILE A 726 23.31 -8.60 -16.87
N SER A 727 22.57 -9.69 -17.01
CA SER A 727 22.76 -10.66 -18.10
C SER A 727 21.46 -11.43 -18.35
N SER A 728 21.43 -12.25 -19.41
CA SER A 728 20.26 -13.08 -19.75
C SER A 728 19.77 -13.97 -18.59
N LYS A 729 20.62 -14.29 -17.62
CA LYS A 729 20.28 -15.10 -16.44
C LYS A 729 20.24 -14.32 -15.12
N ARG A 730 20.61 -13.03 -15.08
CA ARG A 730 20.78 -12.26 -13.84
C ARG A 730 20.15 -10.88 -13.93
N GLN A 731 19.30 -10.57 -12.95
CA GLN A 731 18.67 -9.27 -12.75
C GLN A 731 18.72 -8.88 -11.27
N GLN A 732 18.69 -7.58 -10.99
CA GLN A 732 18.56 -7.03 -9.65
C GLN A 732 17.33 -6.14 -9.60
N LYS A 733 16.43 -6.37 -8.66
CA LYS A 733 15.19 -5.59 -8.52
C LYS A 733 14.73 -5.51 -7.08
N GLY A 734 14.03 -4.45 -6.74
CA GLY A 734 13.50 -4.23 -5.40
C GLY A 734 12.69 -2.94 -5.32
N ALA A 735 11.84 -2.88 -4.29
CA ALA A 735 11.05 -1.71 -3.94
C ALA A 735 10.97 -1.62 -2.42
N TYR A 736 11.08 -0.40 -1.91
CA TYR A 736 11.18 -0.08 -0.50
C TYR A 736 10.38 1.18 -0.21
N ILE A 737 9.32 1.02 0.58
CA ILE A 737 8.44 2.12 0.99
C ILE A 737 9.06 2.88 2.14
N ASN A 738 9.00 4.19 2.06
CA ASN A 738 9.44 5.09 3.11
C ASN A 738 8.38 5.19 4.21
N SER A 739 8.72 4.74 5.41
CA SER A 739 7.81 4.74 6.55
C SER A 739 7.78 6.04 7.35
N GLY A 740 8.54 7.06 6.91
CA GLY A 740 8.85 8.26 7.67
C GLY A 740 9.91 8.05 8.76
N CYS A 741 10.52 6.86 8.81
CA CYS A 741 11.67 6.56 9.69
C CYS A 741 12.68 5.60 9.04
N GLY A 742 12.66 5.49 7.72
CA GLY A 742 13.49 4.58 6.94
C GLY A 742 12.68 3.61 6.08
N TRP A 743 13.38 2.65 5.51
CA TRP A 743 12.90 1.79 4.44
C TRP A 743 12.21 0.51 4.92
N ARG A 744 11.08 0.17 4.31
CA ARG A 744 10.42 -1.14 4.43
C ARG A 744 10.34 -1.81 3.06
N SER A 745 10.94 -2.98 2.90
CA SER A 745 10.82 -3.74 1.65
C SER A 745 9.36 -4.02 1.33
N GLU A 746 8.96 -3.74 0.10
CA GLU A 746 7.61 -3.96 -0.39
C GLU A 746 7.66 -4.48 -1.84
N PRO A 747 7.75 -5.81 -2.03
CA PRO A 747 7.89 -6.41 -3.35
C PRO A 747 6.74 -6.08 -4.33
N ARG A 748 5.58 -5.66 -3.81
CA ARG A 748 4.41 -5.29 -4.62
C ARG A 748 4.65 -4.08 -5.53
N TYR A 749 5.57 -3.18 -5.17
CA TYR A 749 5.90 -1.99 -5.96
C TYR A 749 7.16 -2.14 -6.84
N ILE A 750 7.68 -3.37 -6.99
CA ILE A 750 8.85 -3.61 -7.86
C ILE A 750 8.49 -3.22 -9.31
N PRO A 751 9.33 -2.41 -10.00
CA PRO A 751 9.11 -2.07 -11.39
C PRO A 751 9.08 -3.34 -12.25
N LEU A 752 8.15 -3.41 -13.20
CA LEU A 752 7.97 -4.61 -14.03
C LEU A 752 8.93 -4.67 -15.22
N PHE A 753 9.46 -3.52 -15.62
CA PHE A 753 10.41 -3.40 -16.71
C PHE A 753 11.74 -2.82 -16.22
N HIS A 754 12.82 -3.23 -16.86
CA HIS A 754 14.17 -2.86 -16.49
C HIS A 754 14.38 -1.36 -16.73
N ILE A 755 14.92 -0.66 -15.75
CA ILE A 755 15.19 0.78 -15.83
C ILE A 755 16.56 1.02 -16.49
N ALA A 756 17.55 0.20 -16.12
CA ALA A 756 18.92 0.24 -16.63
C ALA A 756 19.44 -1.17 -16.94
N ALA A 757 20.54 -1.26 -17.68
CA ALA A 757 21.29 -2.51 -17.86
C ALA A 757 22.81 -2.29 -17.81
N ASP A 758 23.58 -3.34 -17.52
CA ASP A 758 25.04 -3.31 -17.70
C ASP A 758 25.37 -2.98 -19.17
N GLY A 759 26.06 -1.85 -19.38
CA GLY A 759 26.40 -1.34 -20.71
C GLY A 759 25.35 -0.44 -21.38
N PHE A 760 24.14 -0.30 -20.80
CA PHE A 760 23.10 0.61 -21.30
C PHE A 760 22.54 1.49 -20.17
N LYS A 761 22.74 2.80 -20.27
CA LYS A 761 22.46 3.76 -19.19
C LYS A 761 20.96 4.03 -18.96
N ASP A 762 20.13 3.99 -20.00
CA ASP A 762 18.69 4.28 -19.92
C ASP A 762 17.92 3.33 -20.85
N LEU A 763 16.98 2.57 -20.31
CA LEU A 763 16.13 1.65 -21.08
C LEU A 763 14.74 2.22 -21.40
N GLY A 764 14.56 3.53 -21.23
CA GLY A 764 13.34 4.23 -21.66
C GLY A 764 12.19 4.07 -20.68
N ALA A 765 12.50 3.78 -19.41
CA ALA A 765 11.55 3.72 -18.32
C ALA A 765 11.44 5.08 -17.61
N ARG A 766 10.22 5.51 -17.29
CA ARG A 766 9.92 6.79 -16.64
C ARG A 766 8.96 6.56 -15.48
N PHE A 767 9.20 7.27 -14.39
CA PHE A 767 8.31 7.38 -13.25
C PHE A 767 7.61 8.73 -13.36
N VAL A 768 6.30 8.70 -13.53
CA VAL A 768 5.50 9.87 -13.89
C VAL A 768 4.07 9.63 -13.48
N GLU A 769 3.40 10.62 -12.91
CA GLU A 769 1.96 10.56 -12.63
C GLU A 769 1.17 10.65 -13.95
N LEU A 770 0.44 9.58 -14.31
CA LEU A 770 -0.32 9.51 -15.57
C LEU A 770 -1.82 9.58 -15.34
N ASN A 771 -2.30 9.18 -14.16
CA ASN A 771 -3.71 8.98 -13.93
C ASN A 771 -4.32 10.05 -12.99
N GLY A 772 -3.47 10.81 -12.31
CA GLY A 772 -3.81 11.90 -11.41
C GLY A 772 -4.28 11.45 -10.03
N ASP A 773 -3.89 10.26 -9.57
CA ASP A 773 -4.24 9.74 -8.24
C ASP A 773 -3.23 10.11 -7.14
N GLY A 774 -2.12 10.73 -7.52
CA GLY A 774 -1.07 11.18 -6.61
C GLY A 774 0.00 10.11 -6.36
N ALA A 775 -0.15 8.90 -6.92
CA ALA A 775 0.86 7.86 -6.88
C ALA A 775 1.67 7.84 -8.18
N THR A 776 2.99 7.79 -8.06
CA THR A 776 3.88 7.82 -9.22
C THR A 776 3.73 6.55 -10.07
N ASP A 777 3.20 6.69 -11.28
CA ASP A 777 3.05 5.61 -12.24
C ASP A 777 4.36 5.26 -12.96
N PHE A 778 4.37 4.13 -13.67
CA PHE A 778 5.54 3.61 -14.38
C PHE A 778 5.23 3.39 -15.87
N ALA A 779 5.92 4.11 -16.75
CA ALA A 779 5.76 3.99 -18.20
C ALA A 779 7.09 3.70 -18.90
N TYR A 780 7.05 2.90 -19.96
CA TYR A 780 8.22 2.59 -20.77
C TYR A 780 7.84 2.43 -22.24
N ASN A 781 8.75 2.88 -23.12
CA ASN A 781 8.67 2.59 -24.55
C ASN A 781 10.08 2.65 -25.16
N ARG A 782 10.57 1.52 -25.65
CA ARG A 782 11.93 1.32 -26.13
C ARG A 782 11.93 0.65 -27.51
N LEU A 783 12.76 1.18 -28.40
CA LEU A 783 13.10 0.55 -29.67
C LEU A 783 14.29 -0.42 -29.50
N VAL A 784 14.04 -1.71 -29.72
CA VAL A 784 15.03 -2.79 -29.58
C VAL A 784 15.60 -3.17 -30.95
N PHE A 785 16.86 -3.66 -30.97
CA PHE A 785 17.49 -4.22 -32.17
C PHE A 785 16.53 -5.16 -32.95
N ASN A 786 16.50 -5.04 -34.29
CA ASN A 786 15.54 -5.63 -35.23
C ASN A 786 14.15 -4.97 -35.34
N LYS A 787 14.00 -3.70 -34.93
CA LYS A 787 12.75 -2.90 -35.00
C LYS A 787 11.59 -3.44 -34.14
N SER A 788 11.87 -4.32 -33.18
CA SER A 788 10.87 -4.72 -32.19
C SER A 788 10.71 -3.61 -31.15
N THR A 789 9.48 -3.42 -30.62
CA THR A 789 9.18 -2.38 -29.63
C THR A 789 8.78 -3.02 -28.32
N GLN A 790 9.41 -2.60 -27.22
CA GLN A 790 9.01 -2.93 -25.86
C GLN A 790 8.34 -1.72 -25.23
N LYS A 791 7.04 -1.81 -24.95
CA LYS A 791 6.26 -0.70 -24.40
C LYS A 791 5.20 -1.15 -23.42
N GLY A 792 4.84 -0.27 -22.50
CA GLY A 792 3.73 -0.45 -21.59
C GLY A 792 3.62 0.70 -20.59
N ALA A 793 2.51 0.70 -19.85
CA ALA A 793 2.29 1.56 -18.70
C ALA A 793 1.59 0.78 -17.58
N TYR A 794 1.99 1.09 -16.36
CA TYR A 794 1.52 0.46 -15.15
C TYR A 794 1.16 1.56 -14.16
N LEU A 795 -0.07 1.52 -13.65
CA LEU A 795 -0.61 2.50 -12.74
C LEU A 795 -0.47 2.03 -11.31
N ALA A 796 0.09 2.86 -10.43
CA ALA A 796 0.17 2.54 -9.01
C ALA A 796 -1.20 2.76 -8.37
N CYS A 797 -1.90 1.71 -7.93
CA CYS A 797 -3.07 1.86 -7.06
C CYS A 797 -2.54 2.32 -5.69
N GLY A 798 -2.50 3.63 -5.45
CA GLY A 798 -2.10 4.21 -4.15
C GLY A 798 -2.95 3.68 -2.99
N ASP A 799 -2.44 3.77 -1.76
CA ASP A 799 -3.13 3.28 -0.54
C ASP A 799 -4.41 4.09 -0.17
N THR A 800 -4.70 5.13 -0.96
CA THR A 800 -5.74 6.14 -0.71
C THR A 800 -7.07 5.86 -1.40
N ASN A 801 -7.16 5.00 -2.43
CA ASN A 801 -8.45 4.78 -3.11
C ASN A 801 -8.67 3.40 -3.80
N PRO A 802 -9.04 2.34 -3.05
CA PRO A 802 -9.36 1.03 -3.63
C PRO A 802 -10.65 1.01 -4.47
N ALA A 803 -11.44 2.10 -4.51
CA ALA A 803 -12.72 2.14 -5.22
C ALA A 803 -12.54 2.07 -6.75
N PHE A 804 -11.47 2.65 -7.31
CA PHE A 804 -11.22 2.61 -8.76
C PHE A 804 -10.73 1.23 -9.24
N CYS A 805 -9.89 0.56 -8.44
CA CYS A 805 -9.35 -0.77 -8.72
C CYS A 805 -10.49 -1.85 -8.72
N LEU A 806 -11.60 -1.63 -8.00
CA LEU A 806 -12.77 -2.54 -7.94
C LEU A 806 -13.84 -2.34 -9.03
N ILE A 807 -13.97 -1.14 -9.59
CA ILE A 807 -15.01 -0.85 -10.60
C ILE A 807 -14.64 -1.51 -11.94
N TYR A 808 -13.37 -1.50 -12.35
CA TYR A 808 -12.95 -2.14 -13.61
C TYR A 808 -13.02 -3.68 -13.59
N SER A 809 -12.89 -4.32 -12.41
CA SER A 809 -12.97 -5.78 -12.31
C SER A 809 -14.40 -6.32 -12.45
N LYS A 810 -15.42 -5.56 -12.01
CA LYS A 810 -16.83 -6.01 -12.08
C LYS A 810 -17.42 -5.93 -13.49
N TYR A 811 -17.01 -4.96 -14.31
CA TYR A 811 -17.51 -4.84 -15.69
C TYR A 811 -16.93 -5.89 -16.65
N CYS A 812 -15.71 -6.39 -16.40
CA CYS A 812 -15.13 -7.46 -17.24
C CYS A 812 -15.69 -8.86 -16.93
N SER A 813 -16.15 -9.12 -15.70
CA SER A 813 -16.74 -10.41 -15.31
C SER A 813 -18.18 -10.59 -15.81
N LEU A 814 -18.95 -9.51 -15.99
CA LEU A 814 -20.32 -9.60 -16.48
C LEU A 814 -20.41 -9.86 -18.01
N TRP A 815 -19.39 -9.47 -18.78
CA TRP A 815 -19.35 -9.74 -20.22
C TRP A 815 -18.86 -11.15 -20.59
N LYS A 816 -18.05 -11.80 -19.75
CA LYS A 816 -17.58 -13.18 -19.99
C LYS A 816 -18.59 -14.28 -19.64
N VAL A 817 -19.60 -13.98 -18.84
CA VAL A 817 -20.66 -14.95 -18.51
C VAL A 817 -21.75 -14.97 -19.59
N ALA A 818 -22.08 -13.83 -20.20
CA ALA A 818 -23.08 -13.75 -21.27
C ALA A 818 -22.63 -14.46 -22.57
N HIS A 819 -21.34 -14.45 -22.89
CA HIS A 819 -20.84 -15.06 -24.14
C HIS A 819 -20.67 -16.59 -24.08
N ASN A 820 -20.59 -17.18 -22.88
CA ASN A 820 -20.42 -18.63 -22.68
C ASN A 820 -21.73 -19.39 -22.51
N MET A 821 -22.85 -18.71 -22.27
CA MET A 821 -24.19 -19.35 -22.26
C MET A 821 -24.80 -19.51 -23.66
N CYS A 822 -24.30 -18.80 -24.69
CA CYS A 822 -24.86 -18.86 -26.04
C CYS A 822 -24.16 -19.86 -27.00
N ARG A 823 -23.23 -20.69 -26.51
CA ARG A 823 -22.45 -21.66 -27.33
C ARG A 823 -22.62 -23.14 -26.95
N ARG A 824 -23.62 -23.49 -26.13
CA ARG A 824 -23.87 -24.90 -25.71
C ARG A 824 -25.25 -25.47 -26.03
N THR A 825 -26.04 -24.84 -26.90
CA THR A 825 -27.31 -25.39 -27.37
C THR A 825 -27.44 -25.22 -28.89
N CYS A 826 -26.65 -25.99 -29.64
CA CYS A 826 -26.95 -26.33 -31.04
C CYS A 826 -25.94 -27.39 -31.48
N ASN A 827 -26.28 -28.67 -31.29
CA ASN A 827 -25.78 -29.80 -32.08
C ASN A 827 -26.48 -31.08 -31.60
N THR A 828 -27.70 -31.29 -32.08
CA THR A 828 -28.36 -32.60 -32.21
C THR A 828 -29.61 -32.43 -33.08
N CYS A 829 -29.42 -32.48 -34.40
CA CYS A 829 -30.44 -32.86 -35.37
C CYS A 829 -29.72 -33.44 -36.60
N GLN A 830 -29.50 -34.75 -36.61
CA GLN A 830 -29.61 -35.59 -37.80
C GLN A 830 -29.51 -37.07 -37.39
N LEU A 831 -30.58 -37.79 -37.75
CA LEU A 831 -30.90 -39.22 -37.58
C LEU A 831 -31.32 -39.68 -36.18
#